data_AF-A0A7Y2FUD7-F1
#
_entry.id   AF-A0A7Y2FUD7-F1
#
_cell.length_a   1.000
_cell.length_b   1.000
_cell.length_c   1.000
_cell.angle_alpha   90.00
_cell.angle_beta   90.00
_cell.angle_gamma   90.00
#
_symmetry.space_group_name_H-M   'P 1'
#
loop_
_entity.id
_entity.type
_entity.pdbx_description
1 polymer ?
#
loop_
_entity_poly.entity_id
_entity_poly.type
_entity_poly.pdbx_seq_one_letter_code
_entity_poly.pdbx_strand_id
1 'polypeptide(L)'
;MAGNFEHLLSEIKVGPKTLRNRVLVTAHVPGVAAAGRVSDAYIAYQRTRARGGAGLQITGSSQIHATGSIGGAGRGLNNLLDGIVDDYHRLSDAIHTEGGTMLVQLGHSAATVDYGDIGRPLWAPSPIASGLLRQVPHELNHAEIDELIESYAQATAKARDGGMDGVEILSAFGFLPGAFFSPLSNRRDDEYGGSLENRVRFAQQVAVACRAEAGPDLIVGMRIAGHEMVEGGLGSEELAEIAGLIASSGNIDYLNVAAGNSYDRIMRFEHWPASPAPHGQFVPFAEAVRARVNVPVFVTGRITDPVMAEAIVAEGKADMVGMTRAHISDPDIVTKIMAGRADDIRPCVGANVCIAQAFAGKPVRCFHNHMAVREHELGELTPAEDPQKVAVIGGGPAGMEAARVAAARGHQVTIYEASDTLGGQLALWAQSPFAKEFAKSIDWFKRQLARSQVRIETGRRLEPAEIEKLDADAVVMCTGSRPAPAEDLAGQASSSVAVTGPGDVLADIPDGVKHAVLVDEGGGRNGLAAAEVLCEAGIKVTIVTTSPAVAELIDGTVRTQLYRFLLERGCQFRPNEAVTGLNGSAVTTRNIYSRHPDIIEKVDLLVNWQGNRAADELEDAVRASGKRIAFAGDCMAPRTVQLAIAEGAMAARAI
;
A
#
# COMPACT_ATOMS: atom_id res chain seq x y z
N MET A 1 8.83 12.52 21.46
CA MET A 1 8.17 13.69 22.09
C MET A 1 6.69 13.50 21.85
N ALA A 2 5.87 13.43 22.90
CA ALA A 2 4.43 13.42 22.73
C ALA A 2 4.03 14.80 22.18
N GLY A 3 3.72 14.86 20.88
CA GLY A 3 3.22 16.09 20.26
C GLY A 3 1.89 16.47 20.88
N ASN A 4 1.65 17.77 21.02
CA ASN A 4 0.29 18.26 21.23
C ASN A 4 -0.48 18.06 19.92
N PHE A 5 -1.66 17.44 19.94
CA PHE A 5 -2.47 17.13 18.75
C PHE A 5 -3.78 17.93 18.73
N GLU A 6 -3.76 19.13 19.32
CA GLU A 6 -4.93 19.99 19.48
C GLU A 6 -5.61 20.30 18.14
N HIS A 7 -4.84 20.57 17.08
CA HIS A 7 -5.42 20.90 15.79
C HIS A 7 -6.01 19.64 15.13
N LEU A 8 -5.26 18.55 15.08
CA LEU A 8 -5.68 17.30 14.47
C LEU A 8 -6.92 16.70 15.16
N LEU A 9 -7.01 16.85 16.48
CA LEU A 9 -8.14 16.38 17.30
C LEU A 9 -9.31 17.37 17.39
N SER A 10 -9.16 18.59 16.87
CA SER A 10 -10.24 19.57 16.87
C SER A 10 -11.37 19.19 15.92
N GLU A 11 -12.59 19.53 16.31
CA GLU A 11 -13.77 19.36 15.45
C GLU A 11 -13.67 20.23 14.18
N ILE A 12 -14.33 19.79 13.11
CA ILE A 12 -14.47 20.54 11.87
C ILE A 12 -15.89 20.41 11.31
N LYS A 13 -16.47 21.55 10.89
CA LYS A 13 -17.74 21.55 10.16
C LYS A 13 -17.49 21.26 8.68
N VAL A 14 -18.17 20.24 8.16
CA VAL A 14 -18.14 19.84 6.74
C VAL A 14 -19.59 19.76 6.27
N GLY A 15 -20.00 20.76 5.49
CA GLY A 15 -21.39 20.91 5.08
C GLY A 15 -22.34 20.95 6.29
N PRO A 16 -23.34 20.05 6.37
CA PRO A 16 -24.29 20.01 7.47
C PRO A 16 -23.78 19.30 8.73
N LYS A 17 -22.63 18.62 8.69
CA LYS A 17 -22.14 17.78 9.79
C LYS A 17 -20.93 18.41 10.48
N THR A 18 -20.82 18.18 11.79
CA THR A 18 -19.59 18.43 12.55
C THR A 18 -18.87 17.11 12.74
N LEU A 19 -17.65 17.00 12.23
CA LEU A 19 -16.81 15.83 12.38
C LEU A 19 -15.99 15.96 13.67
N ARG A 20 -15.83 14.84 14.38
CA ARG A 20 -15.18 14.77 15.70
C ARG A 20 -13.67 15.07 15.71
N ASN A 21 -13.01 15.04 14.55
CA ASN A 21 -11.60 15.41 14.37
C ASN A 21 -11.25 15.53 12.88
N ARG A 22 -10.00 15.92 12.58
CA ARG A 22 -9.51 16.20 11.23
C ARG A 22 -8.76 15.04 10.59
N VAL A 23 -9.07 13.80 10.99
CA VAL A 23 -8.45 12.57 10.46
C VAL A 23 -9.40 11.87 9.49
N LEU A 24 -8.99 11.77 8.23
CA LEU A 24 -9.74 11.12 7.15
C LEU A 24 -9.12 9.75 6.81
N VAL A 25 -9.95 8.72 6.72
CA VAL A 25 -9.63 7.50 5.98
C VAL A 25 -10.22 7.65 4.58
N THR A 26 -9.37 8.06 3.63
CA THR A 26 -9.81 8.37 2.25
C THR A 26 -10.44 7.16 1.59
N ALA A 27 -11.23 7.38 0.54
CA ALA A 27 -11.74 6.31 -0.28
C ALA A 27 -10.65 5.34 -0.75
N HIS A 28 -10.89 4.05 -0.55
CA HIS A 28 -10.05 2.94 -0.96
C HIS A 28 -10.87 1.65 -0.96
N VAL A 29 -10.58 0.72 -1.88
CA VAL A 29 -11.27 -0.58 -1.97
C VAL A 29 -10.50 -1.61 -1.11
N PRO A 30 -11.05 -2.09 0.02
CA PRO A 30 -10.36 -3.07 0.86
C PRO A 30 -10.32 -4.47 0.22
N GLY A 31 -11.21 -4.73 -0.74
CA GLY A 31 -11.26 -5.97 -1.52
C GLY A 31 -11.98 -7.12 -0.84
N VAL A 32 -12.84 -6.84 0.14
CA VAL A 32 -13.69 -7.83 0.85
C VAL A 32 -15.19 -7.62 0.63
N ALA A 33 -15.59 -6.82 -0.36
CA ALA A 33 -16.97 -6.82 -0.81
C ALA A 33 -17.35 -8.21 -1.35
N ALA A 34 -18.58 -8.64 -1.13
CA ALA A 34 -19.10 -9.91 -1.62
C ALA A 34 -19.80 -9.67 -2.96
N ALA A 35 -19.08 -9.81 -4.08
CA ALA A 35 -19.63 -9.63 -5.42
C ALA A 35 -20.36 -8.28 -5.62
N GLY A 36 -19.76 -7.19 -5.17
CA GLY A 36 -20.37 -5.85 -5.26
C GLY A 36 -21.18 -5.42 -4.03
N ARG A 37 -21.41 -6.32 -3.07
CA ARG A 37 -22.24 -6.10 -1.89
C ARG A 37 -21.44 -5.89 -0.60
N VAL A 38 -22.06 -5.28 0.39
CA VAL A 38 -21.47 -5.14 1.73
C VAL A 38 -21.47 -6.50 2.44
N SER A 39 -20.28 -6.97 2.80
CA SER A 39 -20.09 -8.20 3.58
C SER A 39 -19.82 -7.89 5.05
N ASP A 40 -19.93 -8.90 5.93
CA ASP A 40 -19.58 -8.75 7.35
C ASP A 40 -18.09 -8.41 7.54
N ALA A 41 -17.22 -8.91 6.66
CA ALA A 41 -15.81 -8.53 6.62
C ALA A 41 -15.62 -7.06 6.26
N TYR A 42 -16.41 -6.52 5.34
CA TYR A 42 -16.39 -5.10 4.99
C TYR A 42 -16.87 -4.24 6.17
N ILE A 43 -17.95 -4.64 6.84
CA ILE A 43 -18.47 -3.95 8.03
C ILE A 43 -17.42 -3.96 9.15
N ALA A 44 -16.84 -5.11 9.49
CA ALA A 44 -15.83 -5.21 10.54
C ALA A 44 -14.60 -4.34 10.23
N TYR A 45 -14.18 -4.29 8.97
CA TYR A 45 -13.09 -3.43 8.52
C TYR A 45 -13.39 -1.95 8.79
N GLN A 46 -14.54 -1.43 8.33
CA GLN A 46 -14.88 -0.01 8.51
C GLN A 46 -15.19 0.32 9.97
N ARG A 47 -15.90 -0.56 10.68
CA ARG A 47 -16.25 -0.42 12.10
C ARG A 47 -15.00 -0.30 12.98
N THR A 48 -13.95 -1.07 12.68
CA THR A 48 -12.71 -1.02 13.46
C THR A 48 -12.04 0.37 13.42
N ARG A 49 -12.09 1.08 12.29
CA ARG A 49 -11.53 2.44 12.16
C ARG A 49 -12.46 3.50 12.76
N ALA A 50 -13.78 3.29 12.67
CA ALA A 50 -14.76 4.11 13.38
C ALA A 50 -14.52 4.03 14.90
N ARG A 51 -14.40 2.82 15.45
CA ARG A 51 -14.05 2.61 16.86
C ARG A 51 -12.68 3.20 17.22
N GLY A 52 -11.72 3.11 16.31
CA GLY A 52 -10.37 3.66 16.44
C GLY A 52 -10.29 5.20 16.43
N GLY A 53 -11.41 5.89 16.17
CA GLY A 53 -11.55 7.34 16.32
C GLY A 53 -11.46 8.15 15.02
N ALA A 54 -11.43 7.54 13.82
CA ALA A 54 -11.36 8.28 12.55
C ALA A 54 -12.52 9.29 12.40
N GLY A 55 -12.23 10.54 12.03
CA GLY A 55 -13.24 11.60 11.90
C GLY A 55 -14.18 11.42 10.70
N LEU A 56 -13.63 10.96 9.58
CA LEU A 56 -14.40 10.64 8.37
C LEU A 56 -13.83 9.40 7.69
N GLN A 57 -14.71 8.55 7.18
CA GLN A 57 -14.35 7.42 6.34
C GLN A 57 -15.11 7.50 5.02
N ILE A 58 -14.48 7.02 3.96
CA ILE A 58 -15.13 6.95 2.64
C ILE A 58 -14.98 5.54 2.10
N THR A 59 -16.05 4.97 1.56
CA THR A 59 -16.00 3.68 0.86
C THR A 59 -14.94 3.71 -0.25
N GLY A 60 -14.53 2.54 -0.73
CA GLY A 60 -13.93 2.47 -2.06
C GLY A 60 -14.86 3.05 -3.12
N SER A 61 -14.29 3.50 -4.24
CA SER A 61 -15.06 3.95 -5.39
C SER A 61 -16.10 2.88 -5.76
N SER A 62 -17.36 3.30 -5.79
CA SER A 62 -18.54 2.46 -5.95
C SER A 62 -19.14 2.74 -7.31
N GLN A 63 -19.37 1.68 -8.08
CA GLN A 63 -19.80 1.79 -9.46
C GLN A 63 -21.20 2.42 -9.55
N ILE A 64 -21.36 3.39 -10.45
CA ILE A 64 -22.65 4.08 -10.70
C ILE A 64 -23.28 3.72 -12.04
N HIS A 65 -22.49 3.21 -13.00
CA HIS A 65 -22.97 2.87 -14.34
C HIS A 65 -22.20 1.69 -14.94
N ALA A 66 -22.81 0.96 -15.87
CA ALA A 66 -22.26 -0.27 -16.44
C ALA A 66 -21.05 -0.03 -17.38
N THR A 67 -20.95 1.16 -17.98
CA THR A 67 -19.92 1.52 -18.99
C THR A 67 -18.63 2.08 -18.39
N GLY A 68 -18.54 2.14 -17.06
CA GLY A 68 -17.37 2.63 -16.33
C GLY A 68 -17.07 1.76 -15.12
N SER A 69 -16.72 0.49 -15.38
CA SER A 69 -16.47 -0.50 -14.33
C SER A 69 -15.40 -0.04 -13.33
N ILE A 70 -15.72 -0.21 -12.05
CA ILE A 70 -14.84 0.11 -10.93
C ILE A 70 -14.87 -1.04 -9.92
N GLY A 71 -13.77 -1.23 -9.21
CA GLY A 71 -13.73 -2.19 -8.12
C GLY A 71 -13.48 -3.64 -8.55
N GLY A 72 -13.24 -3.91 -9.84
CA GLY A 72 -12.66 -5.13 -10.40
C GLY A 72 -13.29 -6.45 -9.93
N ALA A 73 -14.11 -7.08 -10.79
CA ALA A 73 -14.72 -8.40 -10.54
C ALA A 73 -15.48 -8.51 -9.19
N GLY A 74 -16.14 -7.42 -8.77
CA GLY A 74 -17.01 -7.41 -7.57
C GLY A 74 -16.29 -7.20 -6.23
N ARG A 75 -15.04 -6.70 -6.23
CA ARG A 75 -14.28 -6.40 -4.99
C ARG A 75 -14.56 -5.02 -4.38
N GLY A 76 -15.08 -4.08 -5.17
CA GLY A 76 -15.67 -2.81 -4.72
C GLY A 76 -17.19 -2.92 -4.57
N LEU A 77 -17.84 -1.87 -4.04
CA LEU A 77 -19.30 -1.83 -3.96
C LEU A 77 -19.91 -1.42 -5.31
N ASN A 78 -21.13 -1.89 -5.59
CA ASN A 78 -21.80 -1.65 -6.86
C ASN A 78 -23.22 -1.12 -6.65
N ASN A 79 -23.47 0.14 -7.01
CA ASN A 79 -24.78 0.77 -6.86
C ASN A 79 -25.82 0.24 -7.85
N LEU A 80 -25.43 -0.58 -8.84
CA LEU A 80 -26.35 -1.20 -9.79
C LEU A 80 -27.08 -2.43 -9.22
N LEU A 81 -26.66 -2.93 -8.06
CA LEU A 81 -27.24 -4.13 -7.46
C LEU A 81 -28.53 -3.83 -6.70
N ASP A 82 -29.51 -4.71 -6.86
CA ASP A 82 -30.68 -4.75 -6.00
C ASP A 82 -30.28 -5.04 -4.54
N GLY A 83 -30.88 -4.31 -3.59
CA GLY A 83 -30.58 -4.44 -2.16
C GLY A 83 -29.34 -3.69 -1.67
N ILE A 84 -28.68 -2.89 -2.52
CA ILE A 84 -27.54 -2.05 -2.08
C ILE A 84 -27.93 -1.04 -0.98
N VAL A 85 -29.19 -0.60 -0.96
CA VAL A 85 -29.72 0.30 0.07
C VAL A 85 -29.71 -0.37 1.45
N ASP A 86 -30.18 -1.63 1.54
CA ASP A 86 -30.15 -2.40 2.79
C ASP A 86 -28.71 -2.69 3.25
N ASP A 87 -27.81 -2.92 2.30
CA ASP A 87 -26.39 -3.09 2.55
C ASP A 87 -25.75 -1.81 3.10
N TYR A 88 -26.12 -0.64 2.58
CA TYR A 88 -25.71 0.66 3.11
C TYR A 88 -26.28 0.92 4.50
N HIS A 89 -27.55 0.57 4.76
CA HIS A 89 -28.13 0.66 6.12
C HIS A 89 -27.33 -0.16 7.14
N ARG A 90 -27.01 -1.42 6.83
CA ARG A 90 -26.19 -2.26 7.72
C ARG A 90 -24.82 -1.66 7.98
N LEU A 91 -24.23 -1.02 6.97
CA LEU A 91 -22.94 -0.38 7.08
C LEU A 91 -23.02 0.91 7.92
N SER A 92 -23.94 1.80 7.62
CA SER A 92 -24.12 3.08 8.34
C SER A 92 -24.43 2.84 9.81
N ASP A 93 -25.36 1.93 10.13
CA ASP A 93 -25.69 1.56 11.52
C ASP A 93 -24.46 1.11 12.32
N ALA A 94 -23.63 0.25 11.72
CA ALA A 94 -22.43 -0.26 12.37
C ALA A 94 -21.37 0.84 12.60
N ILE A 95 -21.31 1.86 11.75
CA ILE A 95 -20.37 2.97 11.87
C ILE A 95 -20.87 4.04 12.83
N HIS A 96 -22.16 4.38 12.76
CA HIS A 96 -22.81 5.34 13.64
C HIS A 96 -22.83 4.86 15.10
N THR A 97 -22.95 3.54 15.33
CA THR A 97 -22.81 2.94 16.67
C THR A 97 -21.46 3.26 17.32
N GLU A 98 -20.39 3.43 16.53
CA GLU A 98 -19.06 3.80 17.01
C GLU A 98 -18.81 5.34 16.99
N GLY A 99 -19.86 6.13 16.72
CA GLY A 99 -19.77 7.58 16.55
C GLY A 99 -18.95 8.02 15.34
N GLY A 100 -18.83 7.16 14.30
CA GLY A 100 -18.12 7.48 13.07
C GLY A 100 -19.03 8.17 12.04
N THR A 101 -18.42 8.79 11.03
CA THR A 101 -19.10 9.36 9.86
C THR A 101 -18.60 8.66 8.60
N MET A 102 -19.49 8.30 7.68
CA MET A 102 -19.12 7.58 6.46
C MET A 102 -19.83 8.06 5.20
N LEU A 103 -19.05 8.24 4.12
CA LEU A 103 -19.54 8.59 2.79
C LEU A 103 -19.37 7.45 1.79
N VAL A 104 -20.20 7.44 0.76
CA VAL A 104 -20.01 6.58 -0.42
C VAL A 104 -19.22 7.35 -1.49
N GLN A 105 -18.08 6.83 -1.94
CA GLN A 105 -17.42 7.42 -3.10
C GLN A 105 -18.08 6.91 -4.38
N LEU A 106 -18.62 7.82 -5.18
CA LEU A 106 -19.23 7.54 -6.47
C LEU A 106 -18.17 7.65 -7.58
N GLY A 107 -18.14 6.70 -8.51
CA GLY A 107 -17.20 6.77 -9.61
C GLY A 107 -17.67 6.14 -10.91
N HIS A 108 -17.03 6.59 -11.98
CA HIS A 108 -17.03 6.01 -13.32
C HIS A 108 -15.59 6.04 -13.86
N SER A 109 -15.06 4.90 -14.30
CA SER A 109 -13.63 4.76 -14.62
C SER A 109 -13.16 5.45 -15.90
N ALA A 110 -14.09 5.86 -16.75
CA ALA A 110 -13.80 6.36 -18.09
C ALA A 110 -12.90 5.36 -18.84
N ALA A 111 -11.78 5.81 -19.41
CA ALA A 111 -10.86 4.95 -20.14
C ALA A 111 -9.74 4.32 -19.28
N THR A 112 -9.82 4.37 -17.94
CA THR A 112 -8.65 4.14 -17.06
C THR A 112 -8.68 2.85 -16.24
N VAL A 113 -9.83 2.16 -16.17
CA VAL A 113 -9.98 0.87 -15.49
C VAL A 113 -10.58 -0.14 -16.46
N ASP A 114 -9.97 -1.32 -16.49
CA ASP A 114 -10.39 -2.42 -17.35
C ASP A 114 -11.70 -3.04 -16.85
N TYR A 115 -12.71 -3.10 -17.72
CA TYR A 115 -13.62 -4.24 -17.87
C TYR A 115 -14.45 -4.08 -19.15
N GLY A 116 -14.18 -4.91 -20.16
CA GLY A 116 -14.94 -4.99 -21.41
C GLY A 116 -15.94 -6.13 -21.37
N ASP A 117 -16.99 -6.01 -20.54
CA ASP A 117 -18.15 -6.90 -20.65
C ASP A 117 -18.66 -6.88 -22.10
N ILE A 118 -19.08 -8.05 -22.60
CA ILE A 118 -19.59 -8.18 -23.97
C ILE A 118 -20.72 -7.15 -24.19
N GLY A 119 -20.53 -6.27 -25.17
CA GLY A 119 -21.51 -5.23 -25.50
C GLY A 119 -21.48 -3.98 -24.61
N ARG A 120 -20.48 -3.81 -23.75
CA ARG A 120 -20.35 -2.63 -22.86
C ARG A 120 -19.02 -1.91 -23.11
N PRO A 121 -18.92 -1.07 -24.16
CA PRO A 121 -17.73 -0.27 -24.38
C PRO A 121 -17.50 0.70 -23.23
N LEU A 122 -16.24 1.00 -22.95
CA LEU A 122 -15.88 2.06 -22.00
C LEU A 122 -16.37 3.41 -22.54
N TRP A 123 -16.96 4.24 -21.69
CA TRP A 123 -17.43 5.56 -22.09
C TRP A 123 -16.49 6.67 -21.60
N ALA A 124 -16.14 7.61 -22.47
CA ALA A 124 -15.27 8.73 -22.14
C ALA A 124 -15.63 10.00 -22.94
N PRO A 125 -15.07 11.18 -22.57
CA PRO A 125 -15.35 12.44 -23.28
C PRO A 125 -14.91 12.44 -24.74
N SER A 126 -13.86 11.69 -25.06
CA SER A 126 -13.29 11.59 -26.41
C SER A 126 -12.71 10.19 -26.65
N PRO A 127 -12.55 9.74 -27.90
CA PRO A 127 -12.07 8.40 -28.24
C PRO A 127 -10.54 8.29 -28.11
N ILE A 128 -10.03 8.51 -26.90
CA ILE A 128 -8.60 8.50 -26.57
C ILE A 128 -8.31 7.34 -25.61
N ALA A 129 -7.47 6.42 -26.05
CA ALA A 129 -7.04 5.30 -25.22
C ALA A 129 -6.10 5.76 -24.11
N SER A 130 -6.29 5.25 -22.89
CA SER A 130 -5.28 5.41 -21.83
C SER A 130 -4.05 4.55 -22.12
N GLY A 131 -2.88 4.99 -21.65
CA GLY A 131 -1.63 4.22 -21.70
C GLY A 131 -1.68 2.90 -20.91
N LEU A 132 -2.73 2.71 -20.11
CA LEU A 132 -2.99 1.51 -19.31
C LEU A 132 -3.67 0.41 -20.11
N LEU A 133 -4.80 0.75 -20.74
CA LEU A 133 -5.67 -0.24 -21.39
C LEU A 133 -5.35 -0.37 -22.87
N ARG A 134 -4.85 0.70 -23.51
CA ARG A 134 -4.69 0.78 -24.97
C ARG A 134 -5.97 0.45 -25.75
N GLN A 135 -7.13 0.60 -25.10
CA GLN A 135 -8.47 0.46 -25.67
C GLN A 135 -9.05 1.84 -25.92
N VAL A 136 -9.61 2.06 -27.10
CA VAL A 136 -10.28 3.31 -27.46
C VAL A 136 -11.69 3.29 -26.88
N PRO A 137 -12.07 4.23 -26.01
CA PRO A 137 -13.43 4.31 -25.47
C PRO A 137 -14.42 4.83 -26.53
N HIS A 138 -15.70 4.55 -26.31
CA HIS A 138 -16.81 5.21 -26.97
C HIS A 138 -16.88 6.68 -26.51
N GLU A 139 -17.06 7.58 -27.48
CA GLU A 139 -17.23 9.00 -27.22
C GLU A 139 -18.68 9.28 -26.84
N LEU A 140 -18.86 9.87 -25.65
CA LEU A 140 -20.17 10.21 -25.13
C LEU A 140 -20.91 11.20 -26.05
N ASN A 141 -22.17 10.90 -26.36
CA ASN A 141 -23.10 11.90 -26.89
C ASN A 141 -23.89 12.59 -25.75
N HIS A 142 -24.63 13.65 -26.06
CA HIS A 142 -25.37 14.43 -25.06
C HIS A 142 -26.38 13.63 -24.25
N ALA A 143 -27.11 12.69 -24.87
CA ALA A 143 -28.09 11.86 -24.16
C ALA A 143 -27.40 10.90 -23.18
N GLU A 144 -26.23 10.38 -23.54
CA GLU A 144 -25.40 9.52 -22.68
C GLU A 144 -24.76 10.32 -21.53
N ILE A 145 -24.44 11.60 -21.75
CA ILE A 145 -24.02 12.52 -20.69
C ILE A 145 -25.16 12.72 -19.68
N ASP A 146 -26.38 12.97 -20.15
CA ASP A 146 -27.56 13.11 -19.29
C ASP A 146 -27.86 11.83 -18.50
N GLU A 147 -27.74 10.66 -19.14
CA GLU A 147 -27.88 9.33 -18.51
C GLU A 147 -26.85 9.13 -17.37
N LEU A 148 -25.61 9.56 -17.57
CA LEU A 148 -24.57 9.46 -16.55
C LEU A 148 -24.82 10.42 -15.38
N ILE A 149 -25.29 11.64 -15.65
CA ILE A 149 -25.66 12.61 -14.60
C ILE A 149 -26.78 12.02 -13.72
N GLU A 150 -27.81 11.44 -14.36
CA GLU A 150 -28.90 10.74 -13.66
C GLU A 150 -28.38 9.54 -12.85
N SER A 151 -27.41 8.79 -13.38
CA SER A 151 -26.81 7.66 -12.65
C SER A 151 -26.08 8.10 -11.37
N TYR A 152 -25.43 9.28 -11.37
CA TYR A 152 -24.86 9.87 -10.15
C TYR A 152 -25.94 10.30 -9.15
N ALA A 153 -27.06 10.88 -9.62
CA ALA A 153 -28.19 11.23 -8.78
C ALA A 153 -28.78 9.97 -8.11
N GLN A 154 -29.10 8.93 -8.89
CA GLN A 154 -29.65 7.68 -8.38
C GLN A 154 -28.74 6.99 -7.36
N ALA A 155 -27.42 7.00 -7.59
CA ALA A 155 -26.47 6.46 -6.62
C ALA A 155 -26.43 7.29 -5.33
N THR A 156 -26.61 8.61 -5.42
CA THR A 156 -26.74 9.50 -4.26
C THR A 156 -28.04 9.25 -3.49
N ALA A 157 -29.15 9.06 -4.19
CA ALA A 157 -30.43 8.67 -3.59
C ALA A 157 -30.30 7.36 -2.81
N LYS A 158 -29.63 6.34 -3.39
CA LYS A 158 -29.36 5.07 -2.70
C LYS A 158 -28.50 5.24 -1.44
N ALA A 159 -27.49 6.11 -1.47
CA ALA A 159 -26.68 6.42 -0.30
C ALA A 159 -27.50 7.10 0.81
N ARG A 160 -28.35 8.08 0.44
CA ARG A 160 -29.30 8.74 1.36
C ARG A 160 -30.26 7.72 1.98
N ASP A 161 -30.92 6.95 1.12
CA ASP A 161 -31.94 6.00 1.53
C ASP A 161 -31.36 4.85 2.35
N GLY A 162 -30.03 4.61 2.28
CA GLY A 162 -29.28 3.66 3.11
C GLY A 162 -28.66 4.28 4.36
N GLY A 163 -29.03 5.51 4.73
CA GLY A 163 -28.57 6.18 5.95
C GLY A 163 -27.10 6.59 5.95
N MET A 164 -26.42 6.62 4.81
CA MET A 164 -25.04 7.12 4.73
C MET A 164 -24.99 8.64 4.99
N ASP A 165 -23.86 9.17 5.44
CA ASP A 165 -23.73 10.61 5.75
C ASP A 165 -23.54 11.50 4.52
N GLY A 166 -23.48 10.89 3.33
CA GLY A 166 -23.36 11.58 2.06
C GLY A 166 -22.48 10.84 1.04
N VAL A 167 -22.01 11.59 0.06
CA VAL A 167 -21.25 11.06 -1.08
C VAL A 167 -19.98 11.87 -1.38
N GLU A 168 -18.99 11.21 -1.98
CA GLU A 168 -17.82 11.85 -2.59
C GLU A 168 -17.80 11.54 -4.09
N ILE A 169 -17.85 12.56 -4.94
CA ILE A 169 -17.73 12.42 -6.40
C ILE A 169 -16.24 12.25 -6.75
N LEU A 170 -15.87 11.13 -7.37
CA LEU A 170 -14.49 10.89 -7.79
C LEU A 170 -14.20 11.57 -9.15
N SER A 171 -13.45 12.67 -9.11
CA SER A 171 -13.02 13.49 -10.24
C SER A 171 -11.48 13.54 -10.37
N ALA A 172 -10.79 12.54 -9.83
CA ALA A 172 -9.33 12.43 -9.85
C ALA A 172 -8.87 11.23 -10.70
N PHE A 173 -7.56 11.13 -10.93
CA PHE A 173 -6.93 9.97 -11.57
C PHE A 173 -7.40 9.66 -13.01
N GLY A 174 -8.01 10.62 -13.70
CA GLY A 174 -8.60 10.39 -15.04
C GLY A 174 -9.94 9.65 -15.02
N PHE A 175 -10.63 9.60 -13.87
CA PHE A 175 -12.01 9.14 -13.77
C PHE A 175 -12.94 10.18 -14.37
N LEU A 176 -14.17 9.77 -14.71
CA LEU A 176 -14.97 10.46 -15.72
C LEU A 176 -15.09 11.98 -15.54
N PRO A 177 -15.47 12.54 -14.38
CA PRO A 177 -15.53 14.00 -14.27
C PRO A 177 -14.16 14.66 -14.46
N GLY A 178 -13.08 14.06 -13.95
CA GLY A 178 -11.71 14.52 -14.17
C GLY A 178 -11.22 14.32 -15.61
N ALA A 179 -11.75 13.32 -16.32
CA ALA A 179 -11.44 13.09 -17.73
C ALA A 179 -11.99 14.22 -18.62
N PHE A 180 -13.09 14.88 -18.22
CA PHE A 180 -13.56 16.07 -18.92
C PHE A 180 -12.64 17.28 -18.70
N PHE A 181 -11.91 17.36 -17.57
CA PHE A 181 -11.03 18.49 -17.28
C PHE A 181 -9.80 18.52 -18.19
N SER A 182 -9.18 17.36 -18.38
CA SER A 182 -7.83 17.27 -18.96
C SER A 182 -7.84 17.26 -20.48
N PRO A 183 -6.96 18.05 -21.14
CA PRO A 183 -6.79 17.99 -22.60
C PRO A 183 -6.19 16.65 -23.08
N LEU A 184 -5.65 15.83 -22.16
CA LEU A 184 -5.17 14.48 -22.49
C LEU A 184 -6.31 13.51 -22.79
N SER A 185 -7.52 13.79 -22.27
CA SER A 185 -8.68 12.90 -22.34
C SER A 185 -9.93 13.53 -22.95
N ASN A 186 -9.98 14.86 -23.06
CA ASN A 186 -11.08 15.60 -23.65
C ASN A 186 -10.59 16.51 -24.79
N ARG A 187 -11.02 16.19 -26.01
CA ARG A 187 -10.77 16.94 -27.25
C ARG A 187 -12.05 17.37 -27.94
N ARG A 188 -13.16 17.42 -27.21
CA ARG A 188 -14.46 17.82 -27.75
C ARG A 188 -14.42 19.28 -28.21
N ASP A 189 -15.23 19.58 -29.21
CA ASP A 189 -15.45 20.91 -29.79
C ASP A 189 -16.86 21.47 -29.48
N ASP A 190 -17.63 20.77 -28.65
CA ASP A 190 -18.95 21.17 -28.17
C ASP A 190 -18.90 21.88 -26.80
N GLU A 191 -20.06 22.05 -26.15
CA GLU A 191 -20.16 22.73 -24.85
C GLU A 191 -19.54 21.99 -23.67
N TYR A 192 -19.02 20.77 -23.88
CA TYR A 192 -18.28 19.99 -22.89
C TYR A 192 -16.76 19.96 -23.16
N GLY A 193 -16.27 20.64 -24.20
CA GLY A 193 -14.85 20.74 -24.53
C GLY A 193 -14.39 22.16 -24.89
N GLY A 194 -13.12 22.28 -25.27
CA GLY A 194 -12.50 23.58 -25.56
C GLY A 194 -12.19 24.37 -24.29
N SER A 195 -13.00 25.37 -23.95
CA SER A 195 -12.71 26.29 -22.83
C SER A 195 -12.74 25.60 -21.46
N LEU A 196 -12.12 26.23 -20.45
CA LEU A 196 -12.10 25.69 -19.09
C LEU A 196 -13.52 25.51 -18.54
N GLU A 197 -14.40 26.50 -18.76
CA GLU A 197 -15.79 26.48 -18.29
C GLU A 197 -16.57 25.30 -18.90
N ASN A 198 -16.38 25.04 -20.19
CA ASN A 198 -17.01 23.90 -20.87
C ASN A 198 -16.49 22.57 -20.31
N ARG A 199 -15.17 22.44 -20.10
CA ARG A 199 -14.57 21.24 -19.52
C ARG A 199 -15.02 20.94 -18.10
N VAL A 200 -15.37 21.98 -17.31
CA VAL A 200 -15.86 21.84 -15.93
C VAL A 200 -17.38 21.57 -15.86
N ARG A 201 -18.12 21.87 -16.94
CA ARG A 201 -19.60 21.79 -17.00
C ARG A 201 -20.16 20.46 -16.51
N PHE A 202 -19.60 19.34 -16.99
CA PHE A 202 -20.08 18.02 -16.60
C PHE A 202 -19.97 17.79 -15.08
N ALA A 203 -18.83 18.13 -14.47
CA ALA A 203 -18.64 17.97 -13.02
C ALA A 203 -19.58 18.87 -12.21
N GLN A 204 -19.87 20.09 -12.69
CA GLN A 204 -20.85 20.97 -12.07
C GLN A 204 -22.28 20.41 -12.14
N GLN A 205 -22.70 19.88 -13.30
CA GLN A 205 -24.01 19.25 -13.45
C GLN A 205 -24.16 18.02 -12.56
N VAL A 206 -23.12 17.18 -12.49
CA VAL A 206 -23.08 16.04 -11.56
C VAL A 206 -23.19 16.51 -10.10
N ALA A 207 -22.48 17.57 -9.71
CA ALA A 207 -22.57 18.12 -8.36
C ALA A 207 -23.97 18.66 -8.03
N VAL A 208 -24.62 19.35 -8.97
CA VAL A 208 -26.01 19.81 -8.84
C VAL A 208 -26.97 18.64 -8.66
N ALA A 209 -26.85 17.60 -9.50
CA ALA A 209 -27.72 16.43 -9.45
C ALA A 209 -27.54 15.65 -8.12
N CYS A 210 -26.29 15.46 -7.67
CA CYS A 210 -26.01 14.86 -6.36
C CYS A 210 -26.55 15.72 -5.22
N ARG A 211 -26.39 17.04 -5.25
CA ARG A 211 -26.93 17.94 -4.22
C ARG A 211 -28.45 17.88 -4.15
N ALA A 212 -29.14 17.82 -5.29
CA ALA A 212 -30.60 17.71 -5.33
C ALA A 212 -31.09 16.45 -4.58
N GLU A 213 -30.43 15.30 -4.79
CA GLU A 213 -30.76 14.06 -4.08
C GLU A 213 -30.28 14.04 -2.63
N ALA A 214 -29.11 14.62 -2.35
CA ALA A 214 -28.55 14.69 -1.00
C ALA A 214 -29.39 15.57 -0.07
N GLY A 215 -30.07 16.59 -0.61
CA GLY A 215 -30.78 17.59 0.18
C GLY A 215 -29.84 18.42 1.07
N PRO A 216 -30.37 19.06 2.12
CA PRO A 216 -29.58 19.91 3.02
C PRO A 216 -28.80 19.13 4.09
N ASP A 217 -29.12 17.85 4.31
CA ASP A 217 -28.68 17.09 5.49
C ASP A 217 -27.48 16.18 5.25
N LEU A 218 -27.13 15.94 3.98
CA LEU A 218 -26.01 15.09 3.60
C LEU A 218 -24.83 15.88 3.03
N ILE A 219 -23.64 15.33 3.26
CA ILE A 219 -22.39 15.85 2.71
C ILE A 219 -22.29 15.49 1.22
N VAL A 220 -21.93 16.46 0.38
CA VAL A 220 -21.53 16.23 -1.02
C VAL A 220 -20.11 16.74 -1.20
N GLY A 221 -19.15 15.83 -1.29
CA GLY A 221 -17.75 16.14 -1.57
C GLY A 221 -17.34 15.88 -3.00
N MET A 222 -16.21 16.44 -3.42
CA MET A 222 -15.56 16.03 -4.66
C MET A 222 -14.07 15.80 -4.46
N ARG A 223 -13.57 14.67 -4.96
CA ARG A 223 -12.15 14.36 -4.98
C ARG A 223 -11.54 14.75 -6.31
N ILE A 224 -10.56 15.64 -6.30
CA ILE A 224 -9.95 16.22 -7.51
C ILE A 224 -8.44 15.97 -7.53
N ALA A 225 -7.83 16.04 -8.71
CA ALA A 225 -6.39 16.18 -8.82
C ALA A 225 -5.99 17.63 -8.50
N GLY A 226 -4.91 17.83 -7.75
CA GLY A 226 -4.26 19.15 -7.59
C GLY A 226 -3.04 19.33 -8.49
N HIS A 227 -2.59 18.28 -9.17
CA HIS A 227 -1.60 18.29 -10.24
C HIS A 227 -1.71 16.97 -11.03
N GLU A 228 -1.67 16.98 -12.37
CA GLU A 228 -1.78 15.73 -13.15
C GLU A 228 -0.47 14.96 -13.28
N MET A 229 0.67 15.63 -13.08
CA MET A 229 2.02 15.02 -13.01
C MET A 229 2.41 14.24 -14.26
N VAL A 230 1.90 14.66 -15.41
CA VAL A 230 2.16 14.07 -16.72
C VAL A 230 2.41 15.19 -17.72
N GLU A 231 3.24 14.91 -18.72
CA GLU A 231 3.49 15.86 -19.80
C GLU A 231 2.19 16.16 -20.58
N GLY A 232 1.92 17.44 -20.83
CA GLY A 232 0.69 17.88 -21.49
C GLY A 232 -0.59 17.80 -20.63
N GLY A 233 -0.48 17.36 -19.37
CA GLY A 233 -1.58 17.40 -18.40
C GLY A 233 -1.69 18.76 -17.71
N LEU A 234 -2.74 18.91 -16.91
CA LEU A 234 -3.03 20.14 -16.16
C LEU A 234 -2.08 20.32 -14.97
N GLY A 235 -1.56 21.55 -14.85
CA GLY A 235 -0.75 21.99 -13.71
C GLY A 235 -1.60 22.41 -12.50
N SER A 236 -0.94 22.77 -11.39
CA SER A 236 -1.63 23.17 -10.16
C SER A 236 -2.42 24.45 -10.27
N GLU A 237 -2.01 25.40 -11.11
CA GLU A 237 -2.73 26.66 -11.30
C GLU A 237 -4.10 26.43 -11.94
N GLU A 238 -4.14 25.72 -13.07
CA GLU A 238 -5.38 25.39 -13.78
C GLU A 238 -6.31 24.51 -12.92
N LEU A 239 -5.76 23.52 -12.20
CA LEU A 239 -6.57 22.68 -11.32
C LEU A 239 -7.12 23.44 -10.10
N ALA A 240 -6.38 24.43 -9.59
CA ALA A 240 -6.89 25.32 -8.54
C ALA A 240 -7.99 26.26 -9.08
N GLU A 241 -7.91 26.68 -10.34
CA GLU A 241 -8.98 27.43 -11.00
C GLU A 241 -10.25 26.57 -11.19
N ILE A 242 -10.09 25.34 -11.67
CA ILE A 242 -11.17 24.34 -11.76
C ILE A 242 -11.83 24.12 -10.39
N ALA A 243 -11.02 23.94 -9.35
CA ALA A 243 -11.50 23.83 -7.98
C ALA A 243 -12.34 25.04 -7.54
N GLY A 244 -11.90 26.26 -7.88
CA GLY A 244 -12.64 27.50 -7.66
C GLY A 244 -14.00 27.53 -8.36
N LEU A 245 -14.05 27.12 -9.63
CA LEU A 245 -15.29 27.04 -10.40
C LEU A 245 -16.28 26.01 -9.84
N ILE A 246 -15.79 24.87 -9.35
CA ILE A 246 -16.63 23.84 -8.75
C ILE A 246 -17.15 24.31 -7.38
N ALA A 247 -16.27 24.83 -6.52
CA ALA A 247 -16.62 25.29 -5.18
C ALA A 247 -17.58 26.49 -5.20
N SER A 248 -17.41 27.43 -6.13
CA SER A 248 -18.28 28.61 -6.25
C SER A 248 -19.73 28.28 -6.66
N SER A 249 -19.99 27.06 -7.16
CA SER A 249 -21.34 26.59 -7.47
C SER A 249 -22.22 26.39 -6.22
N GLY A 250 -21.62 26.25 -5.04
CA GLY A 250 -22.34 26.01 -3.78
C GLY A 250 -22.92 24.60 -3.63
N ASN A 251 -22.63 23.67 -4.55
CA ASN A 251 -23.17 22.31 -4.50
C ASN A 251 -22.28 21.30 -3.77
N ILE A 252 -21.02 21.66 -3.51
CA ILE A 252 -20.06 20.82 -2.78
C ILE A 252 -19.69 21.41 -1.42
N ASP A 253 -19.46 20.55 -0.44
CA ASP A 253 -19.12 20.88 0.95
C ASP A 253 -17.62 20.82 1.25
N TYR A 254 -16.85 20.10 0.42
CA TYR A 254 -15.39 20.02 0.54
C TYR A 254 -14.75 19.59 -0.78
N LEU A 255 -13.45 19.83 -0.89
CA LEU A 255 -12.60 19.28 -1.94
C LEU A 255 -11.50 18.39 -1.33
N ASN A 256 -11.37 17.16 -1.83
CA ASN A 256 -10.33 16.23 -1.40
C ASN A 256 -9.25 16.12 -2.49
N VAL A 257 -8.04 16.56 -2.18
CA VAL A 257 -6.97 16.72 -3.15
C VAL A 257 -6.06 15.48 -3.16
N ALA A 258 -5.94 14.91 -4.36
CA ALA A 258 -4.93 13.90 -4.71
C ALA A 258 -4.08 14.42 -5.87
N ALA A 259 -3.22 13.58 -6.44
CA ALA A 259 -2.43 13.95 -7.61
C ALA A 259 -2.31 12.79 -8.60
N GLY A 260 -1.97 13.14 -9.84
CA GLY A 260 -1.72 12.22 -10.93
C GLY A 260 -2.92 11.97 -11.85
N ASN A 261 -2.62 11.56 -13.08
CA ASN A 261 -3.59 11.16 -14.10
C ASN A 261 -3.28 9.76 -14.65
N SER A 262 -4.26 8.85 -14.65
CA SER A 262 -4.09 7.46 -15.11
C SER A 262 -4.02 7.30 -16.63
N TYR A 263 -4.22 8.36 -17.44
CA TYR A 263 -3.99 8.27 -18.88
C TYR A 263 -2.51 7.97 -19.19
N ASP A 264 -1.59 8.34 -18.31
CA ASP A 264 -0.22 7.83 -18.31
C ASP A 264 -0.08 6.56 -17.45
N ARG A 265 0.62 5.56 -18.00
CA ARG A 265 0.79 4.26 -17.34
C ARG A 265 1.66 4.34 -16.10
N ILE A 266 2.73 5.13 -16.15
CA ILE A 266 3.68 5.25 -15.04
C ILE A 266 3.05 6.06 -13.92
N MET A 267 2.34 7.13 -14.26
CA MET A 267 1.69 7.99 -13.29
C MET A 267 0.59 7.27 -12.49
N ARG A 268 -0.09 6.26 -13.06
CA ARG A 268 -1.00 5.38 -12.30
C ARG A 268 -0.31 4.80 -11.05
N PHE A 269 0.95 4.40 -11.17
CA PHE A 269 1.68 3.80 -10.06
C PHE A 269 2.14 4.82 -9.02
N GLU A 270 2.29 6.09 -9.41
CA GLU A 270 2.73 7.18 -8.52
C GLU A 270 1.60 7.78 -7.67
N HIS A 271 0.33 7.43 -7.94
CA HIS A 271 -0.81 7.79 -7.07
C HIS A 271 -0.67 7.27 -5.63
N TRP A 272 0.11 6.20 -5.46
CA TRP A 272 0.40 5.59 -4.17
C TRP A 272 1.91 5.68 -3.87
N PRO A 273 2.42 6.82 -3.38
CA PRO A 273 3.86 6.98 -3.14
C PRO A 273 4.41 5.90 -2.18
N ALA A 274 5.30 5.04 -2.71
CA ALA A 274 6.02 3.99 -1.98
C ALA A 274 7.33 4.54 -1.38
N SER A 275 7.86 3.90 -0.33
CA SER A 275 9.23 4.17 0.13
C SER A 275 10.23 4.06 -1.04
N PRO A 276 11.08 5.09 -1.28
CA PRO A 276 11.42 6.23 -0.42
C PRO A 276 10.79 7.59 -0.82
N ALA A 277 9.68 7.62 -1.58
CA ALA A 277 9.01 8.86 -1.98
C ALA A 277 8.74 9.81 -0.79
N PRO A 278 8.79 11.15 -0.97
CA PRO A 278 8.59 12.08 0.14
C PRO A 278 7.25 11.89 0.88
N HIS A 279 7.27 12.08 2.19
CA HIS A 279 6.04 12.19 2.97
C HIS A 279 5.35 13.53 2.66
N GLY A 280 4.00 13.55 2.70
CA GLY A 280 3.23 14.76 2.40
C GLY A 280 3.36 15.25 0.95
N GLN A 281 3.66 14.37 0.00
CA GLN A 281 4.00 14.71 -1.39
C GLN A 281 2.94 15.58 -2.10
N PHE A 282 1.67 15.49 -1.72
CA PHE A 282 0.59 16.24 -2.37
C PHE A 282 0.10 17.46 -1.56
N VAL A 283 0.72 17.74 -0.41
CA VAL A 283 0.37 18.90 0.44
C VAL A 283 0.48 20.23 -0.32
N PRO A 284 1.55 20.50 -1.10
CA PRO A 284 1.65 21.75 -1.85
C PRO A 284 0.51 21.95 -2.86
N PHE A 285 -0.04 20.86 -3.41
CA PHE A 285 -1.16 20.94 -4.36
C PHE A 285 -2.48 21.28 -3.65
N ALA A 286 -2.67 20.77 -2.43
CA ALA A 286 -3.82 21.15 -1.62
C ALA A 286 -3.75 22.61 -1.16
N GLU A 287 -2.56 23.11 -0.82
CA GLU A 287 -2.35 24.53 -0.51
C GLU A 287 -2.77 25.44 -1.67
N ALA A 288 -2.37 25.08 -2.90
CA ALA A 288 -2.75 25.82 -4.10
C ALA A 288 -4.27 25.85 -4.33
N VAL A 289 -4.95 24.70 -4.14
CA VAL A 289 -6.41 24.61 -4.21
C VAL A 289 -7.07 25.45 -3.11
N ARG A 290 -6.60 25.33 -1.87
CA ARG A 290 -7.13 26.03 -0.70
C ARG A 290 -7.07 27.54 -0.84
N ALA A 291 -6.04 28.07 -1.50
CA ALA A 291 -5.92 29.49 -1.78
C ALA A 291 -7.01 30.03 -2.74
N ARG A 292 -7.77 29.17 -3.43
CA ARG A 292 -8.80 29.53 -4.41
C ARG A 292 -10.23 29.23 -3.96
N VAL A 293 -10.43 28.60 -2.80
CA VAL A 293 -11.76 28.10 -2.38
C VAL A 293 -12.08 28.48 -0.94
N ASN A 294 -13.38 28.54 -0.63
CA ASN A 294 -13.90 28.81 0.72
C ASN A 294 -14.47 27.57 1.42
N VAL A 295 -14.52 26.43 0.72
CA VAL A 295 -14.91 25.13 1.31
C VAL A 295 -13.68 24.47 1.93
N PRO A 296 -13.84 23.63 2.98
CA PRO A 296 -12.76 22.81 3.51
C PRO A 296 -11.99 22.04 2.43
N VAL A 297 -10.66 22.03 2.54
CA VAL A 297 -9.77 21.27 1.65
C VAL A 297 -9.12 20.13 2.41
N PHE A 298 -9.29 18.91 1.91
CA PHE A 298 -8.67 17.71 2.45
C PHE A 298 -7.48 17.30 1.59
N VAL A 299 -6.50 16.61 2.18
CA VAL A 299 -5.30 16.19 1.43
C VAL A 299 -4.80 14.81 1.84
N THR A 300 -4.23 14.08 0.90
CA THR A 300 -3.46 12.84 1.16
C THR A 300 -2.06 12.93 0.53
N GLY A 301 -1.40 11.82 0.24
CA GLY A 301 -0.05 11.83 -0.34
C GLY A 301 1.02 11.43 0.67
N ARG A 302 0.83 10.25 1.27
CA ARG A 302 1.79 9.64 2.23
C ARG A 302 1.94 10.41 3.55
N ILE A 303 0.82 10.85 4.10
CA ILE A 303 0.73 11.35 5.48
C ILE A 303 0.53 10.12 6.37
N THR A 304 1.61 9.61 6.97
CA THR A 304 1.59 8.38 7.78
C THR A 304 1.95 8.57 9.24
N ASP A 305 2.37 9.77 9.62
CA ASP A 305 2.78 10.15 10.97
C ASP A 305 1.81 11.21 11.50
N PRO A 306 1.18 11.00 12.68
CA PRO A 306 0.30 11.99 13.28
C PRO A 306 0.98 13.33 13.56
N VAL A 307 2.30 13.37 13.79
CA VAL A 307 3.02 14.64 14.01
C VAL A 307 3.02 15.50 12.74
N MET A 308 3.24 14.88 11.57
CA MET A 308 3.12 15.57 10.29
C MET A 308 1.68 15.99 10.02
N ALA A 309 0.71 15.13 10.33
CA ALA A 309 -0.70 15.44 10.17
C ALA A 309 -1.14 16.65 11.01
N GLU A 310 -0.69 16.73 12.27
CA GLU A 310 -0.87 17.89 13.13
C GLU A 310 -0.29 19.15 12.49
N ALA A 311 0.97 19.11 12.06
CA ALA A 311 1.64 20.27 11.46
C ALA A 311 0.91 20.78 10.20
N ILE A 312 0.44 19.88 9.32
CA ILE A 312 -0.31 20.26 8.11
C ILE A 312 -1.58 21.06 8.46
N VAL A 313 -2.32 20.63 9.49
CA VAL A 313 -3.55 21.32 9.92
C VAL A 313 -3.21 22.61 10.66
N ALA A 314 -2.26 22.58 11.59
CA ALA A 314 -1.84 23.73 12.38
C ALA A 314 -1.32 24.89 11.51
N GLU A 315 -0.60 24.57 10.44
CA GLU A 315 -0.07 25.53 9.48
C GLU A 315 -1.12 25.98 8.45
N GLY A 316 -2.36 25.46 8.50
CA GLY A 316 -3.44 25.83 7.59
C GLY A 316 -3.24 25.36 6.15
N LYS A 317 -2.41 24.33 5.93
CA LYS A 317 -2.12 23.79 4.60
C LYS A 317 -3.25 22.92 4.05
N ALA A 318 -3.99 22.29 4.94
CA ALA A 318 -5.25 21.62 4.66
C ALA A 318 -6.13 21.63 5.92
N ASP A 319 -7.44 21.50 5.75
CA ASP A 319 -8.39 21.49 6.86
C ASP A 319 -8.60 20.08 7.43
N MET A 320 -8.29 19.03 6.65
CA MET A 320 -8.35 17.61 7.06
C MET A 320 -7.28 16.78 6.33
N VAL A 321 -6.78 15.73 6.97
CA VAL A 321 -5.68 14.90 6.43
C VAL A 321 -6.06 13.42 6.26
N GLY A 322 -5.81 12.91 5.06
CA GLY A 322 -6.05 11.55 4.63
C GLY A 322 -4.92 10.59 5.03
N MET A 323 -5.14 9.81 6.09
CA MET A 323 -4.17 8.89 6.71
C MET A 323 -4.50 7.41 6.45
N THR A 324 -4.92 7.07 5.23
CA THR A 324 -5.50 5.75 4.89
C THR A 324 -4.56 4.57 5.14
N ARG A 325 -3.35 4.60 4.58
CA ARG A 325 -2.37 3.51 4.78
C ARG A 325 -1.87 3.45 6.22
N ALA A 326 -1.88 4.58 6.93
CA ALA A 326 -1.62 4.62 8.37
C ALA A 326 -2.71 3.83 9.12
N HIS A 327 -3.99 4.03 8.81
CA HIS A 327 -5.11 3.30 9.43
C HIS A 327 -5.24 1.82 8.99
N ILE A 328 -4.66 1.46 7.84
CA ILE A 328 -4.47 0.04 7.48
C ILE A 328 -3.42 -0.60 8.40
N SER A 329 -2.34 0.12 8.71
CA SER A 329 -1.30 -0.32 9.63
C SER A 329 -1.75 -0.29 11.10
N ASP A 330 -2.46 0.75 11.51
CA ASP A 330 -2.91 0.92 12.88
C ASP A 330 -4.28 1.62 12.89
N PRO A 331 -5.39 0.89 13.10
CA PRO A 331 -6.71 1.51 13.13
C PRO A 331 -6.91 2.44 14.35
N ASP A 332 -6.08 2.33 15.38
CA ASP A 332 -6.26 3.01 16.67
C ASP A 332 -5.44 4.31 16.77
N ILE A 333 -4.98 4.89 15.65
CA ILE A 333 -4.12 6.07 15.65
C ILE A 333 -4.74 7.19 16.49
N VAL A 334 -6.02 7.52 16.27
CA VAL A 334 -6.69 8.63 16.93
C VAL A 334 -6.85 8.37 18.44
N THR A 335 -7.36 7.19 18.82
CA THR A 335 -7.50 6.84 20.24
C THR A 335 -6.15 6.77 20.96
N LYS A 336 -5.07 6.35 20.28
CA LYS A 336 -3.71 6.35 20.84
C LYS A 336 -3.18 7.76 21.07
N ILE A 337 -3.34 8.70 20.13
CA ILE A 337 -2.89 10.08 20.34
C ILE A 337 -3.70 10.79 21.44
N MET A 338 -5.02 10.55 21.50
CA MET A 338 -5.88 11.06 22.58
C MET A 338 -5.44 10.54 23.96
N ALA A 339 -4.93 9.32 24.03
CA ALA A 339 -4.42 8.70 25.25
C ALA A 339 -2.96 9.06 25.58
N GLY A 340 -2.31 9.96 24.81
CA GLY A 340 -0.90 10.29 24.99
C GLY A 340 0.08 9.16 24.60
N ARG A 341 -0.38 8.21 23.77
CA ARG A 341 0.34 6.99 23.39
C ARG A 341 0.79 6.99 21.93
N ALA A 342 1.24 8.14 21.42
CA ALA A 342 1.69 8.27 20.04
C ALA A 342 2.85 7.31 19.67
N ASP A 343 3.76 7.03 20.61
CA ASP A 343 4.89 6.12 20.41
C ASP A 343 4.47 4.64 20.23
N ASP A 344 3.20 4.32 20.51
CA ASP A 344 2.60 2.98 20.38
C ASP A 344 2.08 2.71 18.96
N ILE A 345 1.96 3.76 18.14
CA ILE A 345 1.38 3.66 16.82
C ILE A 345 2.24 2.75 15.94
N ARG A 346 1.61 1.74 15.33
CA ARG A 346 2.23 0.82 14.37
C ARG A 346 2.45 1.56 13.04
N PRO A 347 3.69 1.94 12.69
CA PRO A 347 3.92 2.84 11.57
C PRO A 347 3.65 2.17 10.23
N CYS A 348 3.04 2.91 9.30
CA CYS A 348 3.08 2.56 7.88
C CYS A 348 4.44 2.96 7.31
N VAL A 349 5.16 1.98 6.75
CA VAL A 349 6.53 2.15 6.22
C VAL A 349 6.57 2.31 4.69
N GLY A 350 5.43 2.61 4.06
CA GLY A 350 5.38 2.83 2.61
C GLY A 350 5.74 1.61 1.75
N ALA A 351 5.64 0.39 2.30
CA ALA A 351 5.97 -0.85 1.59
C ALA A 351 5.00 -1.21 0.44
N ASN A 352 3.84 -0.56 0.39
CA ASN A 352 2.82 -0.73 -0.65
C ASN A 352 2.29 -2.15 -0.91
N VAL A 353 2.54 -3.09 0.00
CA VAL A 353 1.87 -4.41 0.03
C VAL A 353 0.35 -4.27 -0.11
N CYS A 354 -0.24 -3.24 0.49
CA CYS A 354 -1.68 -2.98 0.40
C CYS A 354 -2.18 -2.85 -1.05
N ILE A 355 -1.56 -1.97 -1.84
CA ILE A 355 -1.97 -1.73 -3.23
C ILE A 355 -1.48 -2.84 -4.16
N ALA A 356 -0.32 -3.45 -3.86
CA ALA A 356 0.18 -4.61 -4.60
C ALA A 356 -0.82 -5.79 -4.56
N GLN A 357 -1.41 -6.08 -3.39
CA GLN A 357 -2.47 -7.10 -3.28
C GLN A 357 -3.71 -6.73 -4.09
N ALA A 358 -4.14 -5.47 -4.04
CA ALA A 358 -5.30 -5.01 -4.81
C ALA A 358 -5.08 -5.15 -6.33
N PHE A 359 -3.89 -4.81 -6.84
CA PHE A 359 -3.53 -5.03 -8.25
C PHE A 359 -3.44 -6.51 -8.61
N ALA A 360 -3.01 -7.37 -7.68
CA ALA A 360 -3.06 -8.82 -7.83
C ALA A 360 -4.48 -9.42 -7.70
N GLY A 361 -5.50 -8.57 -7.58
CA GLY A 361 -6.90 -8.98 -7.46
C GLY A 361 -7.28 -9.60 -6.13
N LYS A 362 -6.48 -9.38 -5.09
CA LYS A 362 -6.66 -9.94 -3.73
C LYS A 362 -7.14 -8.85 -2.77
N PRO A 363 -7.75 -9.23 -1.63
CA PRO A 363 -8.00 -8.31 -0.53
C PRO A 363 -6.72 -7.60 -0.10
N VAL A 364 -6.84 -6.32 0.26
CA VAL A 364 -5.74 -5.52 0.79
C VAL A 364 -5.16 -6.19 2.03
N ARG A 365 -3.83 -6.10 2.18
CA ARG A 365 -3.11 -6.54 3.38
C ARG A 365 -2.04 -5.52 3.75
N CYS A 366 -1.71 -5.45 5.03
CA CYS A 366 -0.65 -4.58 5.50
C CYS A 366 0.67 -5.34 5.60
N PHE A 367 1.77 -4.71 5.19
CA PHE A 367 3.14 -5.20 5.41
C PHE A 367 3.40 -5.56 6.88
N HIS A 368 2.80 -4.81 7.81
CA HIS A 368 3.10 -4.85 9.24
C HIS A 368 1.92 -5.33 10.10
N ASN A 369 0.67 -5.02 9.73
CA ASN A 369 -0.52 -5.38 10.51
C ASN A 369 -1.21 -6.65 9.98
N HIS A 370 -1.09 -7.76 10.72
CA HIS A 370 -1.72 -9.02 10.33
C HIS A 370 -3.25 -9.00 10.41
N MET A 371 -3.84 -8.09 11.20
CA MET A 371 -5.30 -7.96 11.35
C MET A 371 -5.95 -7.20 10.19
N ALA A 372 -5.17 -6.47 9.39
CA ALA A 372 -5.70 -5.61 8.34
C ALA A 372 -6.55 -6.41 7.34
N VAL A 373 -7.85 -6.07 7.26
CA VAL A 373 -8.82 -6.73 6.38
C VAL A 373 -9.03 -8.21 6.74
N ARG A 374 -8.84 -8.55 8.02
CA ARG A 374 -9.11 -9.86 8.65
C ARG A 374 -9.79 -9.69 10.01
N GLU A 375 -10.34 -8.51 10.28
CA GLU A 375 -10.95 -8.16 11.57
C GLU A 375 -12.14 -9.08 11.89
N HIS A 376 -12.97 -9.39 10.90
CA HIS A 376 -14.06 -10.35 11.02
C HIS A 376 -13.58 -11.80 11.20
N GLU A 377 -12.54 -12.20 10.48
CA GLU A 377 -12.01 -13.58 10.49
C GLU A 377 -11.32 -13.91 11.82
N LEU A 378 -10.50 -12.99 12.32
CA LEU A 378 -9.63 -13.23 13.48
C LEU A 378 -10.22 -12.79 14.81
N GLY A 379 -11.22 -11.90 14.78
CA GLY A 379 -11.83 -11.33 15.97
C GLY A 379 -10.83 -10.64 16.91
N GLU A 380 -11.31 -10.32 18.11
CA GLU A 380 -10.49 -9.74 19.17
C GLU A 380 -9.48 -10.77 19.71
N LEU A 381 -8.36 -10.28 20.23
CA LEU A 381 -7.38 -11.13 20.88
C LEU A 381 -7.86 -11.43 22.30
N THR A 382 -8.10 -12.70 22.62
CA THR A 382 -8.53 -13.13 23.95
C THR A 382 -7.35 -13.53 24.83
N PRO A 383 -7.35 -13.21 26.14
CA PRO A 383 -6.37 -13.73 27.08
C PRO A 383 -6.33 -15.26 27.09
N ALA A 384 -5.17 -15.85 27.35
CA ALA A 384 -5.04 -17.29 27.53
C ALA A 384 -5.69 -17.73 28.85
N GLU A 385 -6.43 -18.85 28.82
CA GLU A 385 -7.04 -19.43 30.02
C GLU A 385 -5.98 -19.95 31.01
N ASP A 386 -4.89 -20.50 30.48
CA ASP A 386 -3.74 -21.00 31.25
C ASP A 386 -2.44 -20.36 30.73
N PRO A 387 -1.95 -19.27 31.34
CA PRO A 387 -0.70 -18.62 30.95
C PRO A 387 0.52 -19.52 31.06
N GLN A 388 1.10 -19.85 29.92
CA GLN A 388 2.28 -20.71 29.78
C GLN A 388 3.61 -19.95 29.62
N LYS A 389 4.74 -20.63 29.84
CA LYS A 389 6.08 -20.21 29.40
C LYS A 389 6.29 -20.56 27.93
N VAL A 390 6.56 -19.55 27.10
CA VAL A 390 6.72 -19.70 25.65
C VAL A 390 8.14 -19.32 25.22
N ALA A 391 8.86 -20.26 24.61
CA ALA A 391 10.12 -20.01 23.95
C ALA A 391 9.90 -19.71 22.46
N VAL A 392 10.33 -18.54 22.00
CA VAL A 392 10.31 -18.16 20.58
C VAL A 392 11.74 -18.22 20.04
N ILE A 393 12.00 -19.08 19.06
CA ILE A 393 13.33 -19.29 18.49
C ILE A 393 13.45 -18.48 17.20
N GLY A 394 14.19 -17.38 17.25
CA GLY A 394 14.37 -16.42 16.15
C GLY A 394 13.71 -15.07 16.42
N GLY A 395 14.50 -14.01 16.38
CA GLY A 395 14.14 -12.60 16.57
C GLY A 395 13.82 -11.85 15.27
N GLY A 396 13.46 -12.56 14.20
CA GLY A 396 12.96 -11.99 12.95
C GLY A 396 11.50 -11.50 13.05
N PRO A 397 10.91 -11.00 11.94
CA PRO A 397 9.55 -10.44 11.95
C PRO A 397 8.47 -11.43 12.41
N ALA A 398 8.58 -12.72 12.06
CA ALA A 398 7.67 -13.76 12.56
C ALA A 398 7.77 -13.93 14.08
N GLY A 399 9.00 -14.07 14.60
CA GLY A 399 9.24 -14.27 16.03
C GLY A 399 8.86 -13.07 16.88
N MET A 400 9.17 -11.85 16.42
CA MET A 400 8.76 -10.63 17.15
C MET A 400 7.24 -10.49 17.24
N GLU A 401 6.48 -10.79 16.17
CA GLU A 401 5.02 -10.76 16.24
C GLU A 401 4.45 -11.92 17.06
N ALA A 402 5.00 -13.13 16.94
CA ALA A 402 4.61 -14.27 17.77
C ALA A 402 4.80 -13.95 19.26
N ALA A 403 5.96 -13.43 19.65
CA ALA A 403 6.25 -13.05 21.01
C ALA A 403 5.33 -11.93 21.52
N ARG A 404 5.08 -10.90 20.70
CA ARG A 404 4.16 -9.80 21.06
C ARG A 404 2.73 -10.30 21.27
N VAL A 405 2.23 -11.17 20.39
CA VAL A 405 0.87 -11.72 20.49
C VAL A 405 0.75 -12.67 21.68
N ALA A 406 1.73 -13.55 21.90
CA ALA A 406 1.73 -14.45 23.05
C ALA A 406 1.78 -13.68 24.38
N ALA A 407 2.65 -12.66 24.49
CA ALA A 407 2.71 -11.82 25.67
C ALA A 407 1.41 -11.02 25.89
N ALA A 408 0.78 -10.51 24.83
CA ALA A 408 -0.51 -9.84 24.92
C ALA A 408 -1.66 -10.76 25.38
N ARG A 409 -1.51 -12.08 25.23
CA ARG A 409 -2.43 -13.09 25.80
C ARG A 409 -2.12 -13.45 27.25
N GLY A 410 -1.02 -12.97 27.81
CA GLY A 410 -0.60 -13.20 29.20
C GLY A 410 0.53 -14.22 29.38
N HIS A 411 1.07 -14.81 28.31
CA HIS A 411 2.17 -15.76 28.40
C HIS A 411 3.48 -15.12 28.88
N GLN A 412 4.32 -15.90 29.58
CA GLN A 412 5.69 -15.50 29.86
C GLN A 412 6.57 -15.88 28.67
N VAL A 413 7.08 -14.89 27.94
CA VAL A 413 7.77 -15.13 26.67
C VAL A 413 9.27 -14.86 26.77
N THR A 414 10.07 -15.78 26.21
CA THR A 414 11.50 -15.57 25.95
C THR A 414 11.81 -15.74 24.46
N ILE A 415 12.46 -14.74 23.84
CA ILE A 415 13.00 -14.84 22.48
C ILE A 415 14.47 -15.25 22.57
N TYR A 416 14.86 -16.28 21.81
CA TYR A 416 16.25 -16.67 21.58
C TYR A 416 16.66 -16.26 20.17
N GLU A 417 17.58 -15.31 20.04
CA GLU A 417 18.07 -14.78 18.77
C GLU A 417 19.56 -15.05 18.61
N ALA A 418 19.94 -15.63 17.46
CA ALA A 418 21.31 -16.06 17.21
C ALA A 418 22.28 -14.88 17.00
N SER A 419 21.80 -13.77 16.43
CA SER A 419 22.59 -12.55 16.24
C SER A 419 22.49 -11.62 17.46
N ASP A 420 23.30 -10.55 17.47
CA ASP A 420 23.31 -9.58 18.57
C ASP A 420 22.10 -8.64 18.58
N THR A 421 21.24 -8.68 17.55
CA THR A 421 20.11 -7.76 17.41
C THR A 421 18.86 -8.43 16.84
N LEU A 422 17.68 -7.90 17.19
CA LEU A 422 16.43 -8.30 16.57
C LEU A 422 16.25 -7.69 15.17
N GLY A 423 15.47 -8.38 14.33
CA GLY A 423 15.03 -7.91 13.03
C GLY A 423 15.21 -8.93 11.91
N GLY A 424 16.15 -9.87 12.04
CA GLY A 424 16.45 -10.88 11.02
C GLY A 424 16.70 -10.25 9.65
N GLN A 425 16.21 -10.89 8.57
CA GLN A 425 16.36 -10.38 7.20
C GLN A 425 15.79 -8.96 7.00
N LEU A 426 14.79 -8.55 7.79
CA LEU A 426 14.24 -7.21 7.68
C LEU A 426 15.26 -6.12 8.10
N ALA A 427 16.15 -6.42 9.04
CA ALA A 427 17.22 -5.51 9.44
C ALA A 427 18.29 -5.36 8.35
N LEU A 428 18.56 -6.41 7.59
CA LEU A 428 19.44 -6.35 6.42
C LEU A 428 18.82 -5.47 5.33
N TRP A 429 17.53 -5.65 5.04
CA TRP A 429 16.83 -4.82 4.04
C TRP A 429 16.79 -3.36 4.43
N ALA A 430 16.68 -3.05 5.73
CA ALA A 430 16.67 -1.68 6.21
C ALA A 430 17.98 -0.91 5.93
N GLN A 431 19.03 -1.57 5.44
CA GLN A 431 20.24 -0.91 4.93
C GLN A 431 20.08 -0.36 3.50
N SER A 432 19.08 -0.84 2.73
CA SER A 432 18.88 -0.39 1.36
C SER A 432 18.07 0.92 1.28
N PRO A 433 18.36 1.80 0.29
CA PRO A 433 17.63 3.05 0.10
C PRO A 433 16.10 2.93 0.08
N PHE A 434 15.55 1.90 -0.57
CA PHE A 434 14.10 1.75 -0.71
C PHE A 434 13.43 1.10 0.51
N ALA A 435 14.20 0.42 1.34
CA ALA A 435 13.70 -0.30 2.51
C ALA A 435 14.17 0.30 3.85
N LYS A 436 14.90 1.43 3.84
CA LYS A 436 15.36 2.14 5.04
C LYS A 436 14.28 2.39 6.08
N GLU A 437 13.07 2.74 5.65
CA GLU A 437 11.93 2.97 6.54
C GLU A 437 11.42 1.71 7.25
N PHE A 438 11.81 0.51 6.81
CA PHE A 438 11.39 -0.74 7.45
C PHE A 438 12.01 -0.89 8.85
N ALA A 439 13.10 -0.18 9.15
CA ALA A 439 13.63 -0.04 10.50
C ALA A 439 12.57 0.45 11.49
N LYS A 440 11.65 1.33 11.07
CA LYS A 440 10.55 1.83 11.92
C LYS A 440 9.65 0.70 12.42
N SER A 441 9.46 -0.37 11.64
CA SER A 441 8.72 -1.56 12.06
C SER A 441 9.49 -2.34 13.12
N ILE A 442 10.80 -2.53 12.93
CA ILE A 442 11.67 -3.22 13.90
C ILE A 442 11.68 -2.46 15.23
N ASP A 443 11.82 -1.14 15.19
CA ASP A 443 11.83 -0.31 16.38
C ASP A 443 10.48 -0.34 17.11
N TRP A 444 9.37 -0.38 16.36
CA TRP A 444 8.05 -0.57 16.94
C TRP A 444 7.96 -1.92 17.66
N PHE A 445 8.38 -3.02 17.03
CA PHE A 445 8.42 -4.34 17.68
C PHE A 445 9.25 -4.33 18.96
N LYS A 446 10.47 -3.79 18.92
CA LYS A 446 11.34 -3.65 20.10
C LYS A 446 10.63 -2.92 21.25
N ARG A 447 9.94 -1.80 20.97
CA ARG A 447 9.16 -1.07 21.98
C ARG A 447 8.01 -1.89 22.54
N GLN A 448 7.25 -2.60 21.69
CA GLN A 448 6.13 -3.42 22.13
C GLN A 448 6.58 -4.61 22.98
N LEU A 449 7.67 -5.27 22.59
CA LEU A 449 8.25 -6.39 23.34
C LEU A 449 8.77 -5.94 24.72
N ALA A 450 9.47 -4.81 24.78
CA ALA A 450 9.94 -4.23 26.03
C ALA A 450 8.78 -3.90 26.99
N ARG A 451 7.70 -3.30 26.46
CA ARG A 451 6.50 -2.97 27.25
C ARG A 451 5.74 -4.19 27.74
N SER A 452 5.77 -5.28 26.95
CA SER A 452 5.16 -6.56 27.31
C SER A 452 6.08 -7.42 28.18
N GLN A 453 7.23 -6.87 28.62
CA GLN A 453 8.23 -7.55 29.45
C GLN A 453 8.71 -8.89 28.87
N VAL A 454 8.74 -9.01 27.54
CA VAL A 454 9.31 -10.18 26.87
C VAL A 454 10.81 -10.24 27.15
N ARG A 455 11.30 -11.39 27.60
CA ARG A 455 12.73 -11.62 27.79
C ARG A 455 13.37 -11.86 26.42
N ILE A 456 14.54 -11.27 26.19
CA ILE A 456 15.24 -11.36 24.91
C ILE A 456 16.68 -11.78 25.17
N GLU A 457 17.08 -12.91 24.59
CA GLU A 457 18.44 -13.43 24.64
C GLU A 457 19.04 -13.38 23.23
N THR A 458 19.76 -12.29 22.93
CA THR A 458 20.55 -12.15 21.69
C THR A 458 21.92 -12.82 21.84
N GLY A 459 22.59 -13.08 20.72
CA GLY A 459 23.86 -13.81 20.68
C GLY A 459 23.74 -15.28 21.11
N ARG A 460 22.51 -15.81 21.20
CA ARG A 460 22.20 -17.16 21.70
C ARG A 460 21.68 -18.02 20.57
N ARG A 461 22.61 -18.64 19.82
CA ARG A 461 22.28 -19.72 18.88
C ARG A 461 21.97 -21.00 19.68
N LEU A 462 20.75 -21.50 19.55
CA LEU A 462 20.35 -22.78 20.15
C LEU A 462 20.81 -23.94 19.26
N GLU A 463 21.36 -24.96 19.91
CA GLU A 463 21.68 -26.25 19.29
C GLU A 463 20.54 -27.27 19.52
N PRO A 464 20.38 -28.30 18.66
CA PRO A 464 19.34 -29.31 18.79
C PRO A 464 19.20 -29.91 20.20
N ALA A 465 20.32 -30.20 20.87
CA ALA A 465 20.36 -30.82 22.20
C ALA A 465 19.92 -29.89 23.35
N GLU A 466 19.74 -28.59 23.10
CA GLU A 466 19.27 -27.61 24.08
C GLU A 466 17.74 -27.47 24.08
N ILE A 467 17.06 -27.82 22.98
CA ILE A 467 15.62 -27.58 22.81
C ILE A 467 14.77 -28.32 23.84
N GLU A 468 15.12 -29.58 24.14
CA GLU A 468 14.45 -30.35 25.19
C GLU A 468 14.64 -29.74 26.58
N LYS A 469 15.76 -29.05 26.81
CA LYS A 469 16.16 -28.50 28.11
C LYS A 469 15.65 -27.08 28.37
N LEU A 470 15.01 -26.45 27.39
CA LEU A 470 14.41 -25.12 27.58
C LEU A 470 13.31 -25.20 28.65
N ASP A 471 13.36 -24.28 29.62
CA ASP A 471 12.30 -24.06 30.61
C ASP A 471 11.11 -23.35 29.96
N ALA A 472 10.37 -24.10 29.13
CA ALA A 472 9.21 -23.63 28.40
C ALA A 472 8.18 -24.76 28.23
N ASP A 473 6.91 -24.40 28.29
CA ASP A 473 5.78 -25.32 28.05
C ASP A 473 5.47 -25.40 26.54
N ALA A 474 5.74 -24.30 25.81
CA ALA A 474 5.55 -24.20 24.38
C ALA A 474 6.76 -23.60 23.64
N VAL A 475 6.98 -24.04 22.41
CA VAL A 475 8.04 -23.56 21.51
C VAL A 475 7.42 -23.06 20.20
N VAL A 476 7.76 -21.83 19.81
CA VAL A 476 7.49 -21.28 18.47
C VAL A 476 8.80 -21.18 17.70
N MET A 477 8.98 -22.00 16.68
CA MET A 477 10.16 -21.92 15.81
C MET A 477 9.92 -20.89 14.70
N CYS A 478 10.77 -19.87 14.66
CA CYS A 478 10.75 -18.72 13.75
C CYS A 478 12.15 -18.44 13.18
N THR A 479 12.93 -19.49 12.91
CA THR A 479 14.36 -19.46 12.54
C THR A 479 14.64 -18.86 11.15
N GLY A 480 13.59 -18.52 10.40
CA GLY A 480 13.70 -17.83 9.12
C GLY A 480 14.26 -18.72 8.01
N SER A 481 15.03 -18.12 7.11
CA SER A 481 15.59 -18.77 5.93
C SER A 481 17.03 -18.35 5.68
N ARG A 482 17.73 -19.10 4.84
CA ARG A 482 19.10 -18.80 4.40
C ARG A 482 19.17 -18.80 2.87
N PRO A 483 20.15 -18.12 2.26
CA PRO A 483 20.39 -18.22 0.82
C PRO A 483 20.43 -19.68 0.37
N ALA A 484 19.76 -19.97 -0.74
CA ALA A 484 19.86 -21.29 -1.37
C ALA A 484 21.31 -21.53 -1.81
N PRO A 485 21.86 -22.76 -1.65
CA PRO A 485 23.15 -23.10 -2.22
C PRO A 485 23.12 -22.86 -3.72
N ALA A 486 24.13 -22.17 -4.24
CA ALA A 486 24.33 -22.05 -5.68
C ALA A 486 25.38 -23.06 -6.13
N GLU A 487 25.17 -23.68 -7.29
CA GLU A 487 26.23 -24.44 -7.96
C GLU A 487 27.34 -23.50 -8.44
N ASP A 488 28.58 -23.98 -8.42
CA ASP A 488 29.70 -23.23 -8.95
C ASP A 488 29.53 -23.00 -10.45
N LEU A 489 29.74 -21.75 -10.88
CA LEU A 489 29.72 -21.39 -12.28
C LEU A 489 30.94 -22.00 -12.99
N ALA A 490 30.77 -22.37 -14.26
CA ALA A 490 31.86 -22.87 -15.08
C ALA A 490 33.01 -21.83 -15.11
N GLY A 491 34.23 -22.25 -14.74
CA GLY A 491 35.42 -21.38 -14.71
C GLY A 491 35.57 -20.49 -13.47
N GLN A 492 34.64 -20.56 -12.50
CA GLN A 492 34.67 -19.76 -11.26
C GLN A 492 35.97 -19.90 -10.48
N ALA A 493 36.46 -21.13 -10.28
CA ALA A 493 37.68 -21.39 -9.51
C ALA A 493 38.96 -20.73 -10.08
N SER A 494 38.96 -20.40 -11.37
CA SER A 494 40.06 -19.75 -12.08
C SER A 494 39.79 -18.28 -12.41
N SER A 495 38.65 -17.74 -11.98
CA SER A 495 38.23 -16.37 -12.23
C SER A 495 38.77 -15.41 -11.17
N SER A 496 38.98 -14.14 -11.56
CA SER A 496 39.26 -13.06 -10.62
C SER A 496 37.99 -12.38 -10.09
N VAL A 497 36.81 -12.79 -10.55
CA VAL A 497 35.51 -12.24 -10.13
C VAL A 497 35.15 -12.81 -8.77
N ALA A 498 34.99 -11.96 -7.75
CA ALA A 498 34.49 -12.40 -6.46
C ALA A 498 33.00 -12.79 -6.58
N VAL A 499 32.59 -13.90 -5.96
CA VAL A 499 31.19 -14.35 -5.95
C VAL A 499 30.63 -14.27 -4.53
N THR A 500 29.49 -13.62 -4.35
CA THR A 500 28.86 -13.41 -3.03
C THR A 500 27.34 -13.38 -3.13
N GLY A 501 26.64 -13.36 -1.99
CA GLY A 501 25.18 -13.20 -1.92
C GLY A 501 24.74 -11.75 -1.64
N PRO A 502 23.46 -11.43 -1.83
CA PRO A 502 22.95 -10.08 -1.56
C PRO A 502 23.06 -9.69 -0.08
N GLY A 503 22.91 -10.64 0.84
CA GLY A 503 23.01 -10.38 2.29
C GLY A 503 24.40 -9.90 2.70
N ASP A 504 25.45 -10.46 2.11
CA ASP A 504 26.83 -10.05 2.38
C ASP A 504 27.09 -8.63 1.87
N VAL A 505 26.62 -8.30 0.65
CA VAL A 505 26.73 -6.95 0.07
C VAL A 505 25.97 -5.90 0.90
N LEU A 506 24.82 -6.25 1.46
CA LEU A 506 24.07 -5.36 2.35
C LEU A 506 24.77 -5.16 3.69
N ALA A 507 25.57 -6.12 4.14
CA ALA A 507 26.36 -6.02 5.36
C ALA A 507 27.64 -5.21 5.13
N ASP A 508 28.37 -5.50 4.04
CA ASP A 508 29.60 -4.83 3.66
C ASP A 508 29.89 -4.98 2.16
N ILE A 509 30.23 -3.88 1.48
CA ILE A 509 30.62 -3.93 0.07
C ILE A 509 32.11 -4.25 -0.01
N PRO A 510 32.55 -5.28 -0.75
CA PRO A 510 33.97 -5.58 -0.89
C PRO A 510 34.79 -4.41 -1.45
N ASP A 511 35.99 -4.21 -0.91
CA ASP A 511 36.90 -3.15 -1.34
C ASP A 511 37.29 -3.27 -2.82
N GLY A 512 37.40 -2.12 -3.49
CA GLY A 512 37.94 -2.02 -4.85
C GLY A 512 36.98 -2.43 -5.97
N VAL A 513 35.74 -2.81 -5.65
CA VAL A 513 34.70 -3.13 -6.65
C VAL A 513 34.33 -1.88 -7.45
N LYS A 514 34.43 -1.96 -8.78
CA LYS A 514 34.02 -0.90 -9.71
C LYS A 514 32.86 -1.33 -10.60
N HIS A 515 32.76 -2.62 -10.89
CA HIS A 515 31.68 -3.20 -11.66
C HIS A 515 31.17 -4.49 -11.04
N ALA A 516 29.88 -4.51 -10.72
CA ALA A 516 29.17 -5.65 -10.18
C ALA A 516 28.12 -6.17 -11.17
N VAL A 517 28.02 -7.49 -11.28
CA VAL A 517 26.91 -8.19 -11.96
C VAL A 517 26.01 -8.82 -10.91
N LEU A 518 24.73 -8.44 -10.87
CA LEU A 518 23.71 -9.10 -10.06
C LEU A 518 23.00 -10.15 -10.91
N VAL A 519 22.97 -11.38 -10.43
CA VAL A 519 22.15 -12.48 -10.98
C VAL A 519 20.89 -12.57 -10.14
N ASP A 520 19.74 -12.15 -10.67
CA ASP A 520 18.45 -12.09 -9.97
C ASP A 520 17.51 -13.23 -10.42
N GLU A 521 17.79 -14.44 -9.95
CA GLU A 521 16.94 -15.62 -10.20
C GLU A 521 15.99 -15.90 -9.03
N GLY A 522 16.35 -15.48 -7.82
CA GLY A 522 15.47 -15.60 -6.65
C GLY A 522 14.32 -14.58 -6.63
N GLY A 523 14.41 -13.53 -7.44
CA GLY A 523 13.43 -12.44 -7.50
C GLY A 523 13.20 -11.74 -6.15
N GLY A 524 12.11 -10.99 -6.07
CA GLY A 524 11.75 -10.25 -4.86
C GLY A 524 12.75 -9.13 -4.54
N ARG A 525 12.92 -8.80 -3.24
CA ARG A 525 13.70 -7.63 -2.82
C ARG A 525 15.18 -7.88 -2.55
N ASN A 526 15.58 -9.10 -2.22
CA ASN A 526 16.95 -9.39 -1.75
C ASN A 526 18.02 -8.96 -2.76
N GLY A 527 17.95 -9.48 -3.99
CA GLY A 527 18.88 -9.10 -5.05
C GLY A 527 18.84 -7.61 -5.35
N LEU A 528 17.63 -7.05 -5.48
CA LEU A 528 17.45 -5.63 -5.80
C LEU A 528 17.99 -4.69 -4.72
N ALA A 529 17.87 -5.05 -3.43
CA ALA A 529 18.44 -4.29 -2.32
C ALA A 529 19.97 -4.21 -2.42
N ALA A 530 20.64 -5.29 -2.85
CA ALA A 530 22.08 -5.26 -3.10
C ALA A 530 22.41 -4.35 -4.31
N ALA A 531 21.63 -4.40 -5.39
CA ALA A 531 21.81 -3.47 -6.51
C ALA A 531 21.62 -2.01 -6.08
N GLU A 532 20.65 -1.72 -5.22
CA GLU A 532 20.41 -0.37 -4.70
C GLU A 532 21.63 0.17 -3.95
N VAL A 533 22.20 -0.60 -3.02
CA VAL A 533 23.35 -0.20 -2.20
C VAL A 533 24.62 -0.06 -3.06
N LEU A 534 24.85 -0.97 -4.00
CA LEU A 534 25.97 -0.87 -4.96
C LEU A 534 25.85 0.40 -5.83
N CYS A 535 24.66 0.68 -6.37
CA CYS A 535 24.43 1.89 -7.14
C CYS A 535 24.55 3.17 -6.29
N GLU A 536 24.11 3.16 -5.03
CA GLU A 536 24.29 4.28 -4.11
C GLU A 536 25.78 4.55 -3.82
N ALA A 537 26.61 3.50 -3.76
CA ALA A 537 28.06 3.61 -3.63
C ALA A 537 28.78 4.04 -4.93
N GLY A 538 28.06 4.29 -6.02
CA GLY A 538 28.63 4.71 -7.31
C GLY A 538 29.27 3.57 -8.11
N ILE A 539 28.99 2.31 -7.75
CA ILE A 539 29.48 1.14 -8.48
C ILE A 539 28.64 0.94 -9.74
N LYS A 540 29.29 0.59 -10.86
CA LYS A 540 28.58 0.20 -12.07
C LYS A 540 27.88 -1.14 -11.82
N VAL A 541 26.57 -1.20 -12.04
CA VAL A 541 25.79 -2.43 -11.84
C VAL A 541 25.18 -2.90 -13.15
N THR A 542 25.26 -4.20 -13.40
CA THR A 542 24.49 -4.89 -14.44
C THR A 542 23.61 -5.94 -13.79
N ILE A 543 22.29 -5.86 -13.96
CA ILE A 543 21.34 -6.85 -13.46
C ILE A 543 20.99 -7.82 -14.59
N VAL A 544 21.30 -9.09 -14.39
CA VAL A 544 21.03 -10.20 -15.30
C VAL A 544 19.96 -11.08 -14.66
N THR A 545 18.94 -11.45 -15.44
CA THR A 545 17.88 -12.36 -14.98
C THR A 545 17.29 -13.12 -16.15
N THR A 546 16.86 -14.36 -15.92
CA THR A 546 16.07 -15.11 -16.89
C THR A 546 14.64 -14.59 -17.03
N SER A 547 14.15 -13.78 -16.09
CA SER A 547 12.82 -13.17 -16.17
C SER A 547 12.65 -12.27 -17.40
N PRO A 548 11.42 -12.15 -17.96
CA PRO A 548 11.10 -11.21 -19.03
C PRO A 548 11.43 -9.74 -18.74
N ALA A 549 11.49 -9.37 -17.46
CA ALA A 549 11.89 -8.06 -16.99
C ALA A 549 12.67 -8.17 -15.67
N VAL A 550 13.60 -7.24 -15.46
CA VAL A 550 14.21 -7.02 -14.14
C VAL A 550 13.11 -6.67 -13.13
N ALA A 551 13.23 -7.14 -11.89
CA ALA A 551 12.23 -6.86 -10.85
C ALA A 551 10.78 -7.26 -11.26
N GLU A 552 10.61 -8.34 -12.01
CA GLU A 552 9.29 -8.82 -12.48
C GLU A 552 8.29 -8.99 -11.33
N LEU A 553 8.75 -9.52 -10.20
CA LEU A 553 7.95 -9.80 -9.01
C LEU A 553 7.71 -8.56 -8.12
N ILE A 554 8.28 -7.41 -8.46
CA ILE A 554 8.05 -6.16 -7.75
C ILE A 554 6.85 -5.45 -8.36
N ASP A 555 5.93 -5.03 -7.49
CA ASP A 555 4.73 -4.33 -7.93
C ASP A 555 5.06 -2.98 -8.59
N GLY A 556 4.19 -2.52 -9.49
CA GLY A 556 4.45 -1.32 -10.29
C GLY A 556 4.69 -0.05 -9.45
N THR A 557 4.13 0.07 -8.25
CA THR A 557 4.29 1.26 -7.40
C THR A 557 5.70 1.40 -6.85
N VAL A 558 6.36 0.28 -6.54
CA VAL A 558 7.76 0.26 -6.11
C VAL A 558 8.68 0.23 -7.33
N ARG A 559 8.37 -0.60 -8.34
CA ARG A 559 9.22 -0.79 -9.51
C ARG A 559 9.46 0.49 -10.29
N THR A 560 8.45 1.36 -10.43
CA THR A 560 8.61 2.66 -11.10
C THR A 560 9.71 3.52 -10.46
N GLN A 561 9.68 3.66 -9.14
CA GLN A 561 10.66 4.46 -8.40
C GLN A 561 12.05 3.79 -8.43
N LEU A 562 12.08 2.46 -8.31
CA LEU A 562 13.32 1.67 -8.39
C LEU A 562 14.00 1.82 -9.75
N TYR A 563 13.24 1.70 -10.84
CA TYR A 563 13.76 1.84 -12.20
C TYR A 563 14.34 3.24 -12.41
N ARG A 564 13.62 4.29 -11.99
CA ARG A 564 14.14 5.66 -12.03
C ARG A 564 15.49 5.75 -11.31
N PHE A 565 15.56 5.28 -10.07
CA PHE A 565 16.77 5.32 -9.25
C PHE A 565 17.96 4.58 -9.88
N LEU A 566 17.75 3.36 -10.38
CA LEU A 566 18.79 2.51 -10.96
C LEU A 566 19.27 3.05 -12.32
N LEU A 567 18.34 3.44 -13.20
CA LEU A 567 18.66 3.89 -14.56
C LEU A 567 19.36 5.25 -14.55
N GLU A 568 18.95 6.19 -13.68
CA GLU A 568 19.64 7.47 -13.49
C GLU A 568 21.10 7.30 -13.02
N ARG A 569 21.41 6.16 -12.40
CA ARG A 569 22.76 5.77 -11.97
C ARG A 569 23.50 4.88 -12.97
N GLY A 570 22.96 4.72 -14.18
CA GLY A 570 23.60 3.96 -15.25
C GLY A 570 23.57 2.44 -15.06
N CYS A 571 22.71 1.92 -14.19
CA CYS A 571 22.51 0.49 -14.04
C CYS A 571 22.00 -0.12 -15.36
N GLN A 572 22.62 -1.22 -15.79
CA GLN A 572 22.25 -1.91 -17.03
C GLN A 572 21.30 -3.08 -16.73
N PHE A 573 20.24 -3.22 -17.51
CA PHE A 573 19.28 -4.33 -17.37
C PHE A 573 19.46 -5.33 -18.51
N ARG A 574 19.62 -6.60 -18.17
CA ARG A 574 19.76 -7.74 -19.10
C ARG A 574 18.74 -8.83 -18.76
N PRO A 575 17.44 -8.61 -19.06
CA PRO A 575 16.41 -9.64 -18.89
C PRO A 575 16.55 -10.73 -19.97
N ASN A 576 15.92 -11.88 -19.74
CA ASN A 576 15.95 -13.04 -20.64
C ASN A 576 17.36 -13.62 -20.86
N GLU A 577 18.24 -13.48 -19.88
CA GLU A 577 19.61 -13.97 -19.95
C GLU A 577 19.97 -14.76 -18.69
N ALA A 578 20.62 -15.90 -18.88
CA ALA A 578 21.20 -16.68 -17.79
C ALA A 578 22.72 -16.44 -17.74
N VAL A 579 23.30 -16.33 -16.55
CA VAL A 579 24.76 -16.44 -16.38
C VAL A 579 25.16 -17.90 -16.48
N THR A 580 26.17 -18.21 -17.29
CA THR A 580 26.60 -19.59 -17.56
C THR A 580 28.04 -19.90 -17.14
N GLY A 581 28.85 -18.87 -16.86
CA GLY A 581 30.25 -19.09 -16.50
C GLY A 581 31.02 -17.80 -16.25
N LEU A 582 32.25 -17.96 -15.77
CA LEU A 582 33.22 -16.92 -15.49
C LEU A 582 34.54 -17.24 -16.19
N ASN A 583 35.21 -16.22 -16.74
CA ASN A 583 36.51 -16.37 -17.37
C ASN A 583 37.36 -15.11 -17.15
N GLY A 584 38.45 -15.21 -16.39
CA GLY A 584 39.23 -14.05 -15.97
C GLY A 584 38.35 -13.07 -15.20
N SER A 585 38.24 -11.83 -15.69
CA SER A 585 37.35 -10.78 -15.17
C SER A 585 36.05 -10.64 -15.97
N ALA A 586 35.64 -11.66 -16.73
CA ALA A 586 34.43 -11.61 -17.55
C ALA A 586 33.36 -12.60 -17.07
N VAL A 587 32.10 -12.20 -17.19
CA VAL A 587 30.91 -13.03 -16.95
C VAL A 587 30.31 -13.42 -18.29
N THR A 588 30.17 -14.73 -18.54
CA THR A 588 29.49 -15.23 -19.73
C THR A 588 27.99 -15.35 -19.46
N THR A 589 27.17 -14.75 -20.33
CA THR A 589 25.72 -14.89 -20.31
C THR A 589 25.24 -15.62 -21.55
N ARG A 590 23.97 -16.05 -21.52
CA ARG A 590 23.31 -16.67 -22.66
C ARG A 590 21.85 -16.27 -22.68
N ASN A 591 21.37 -15.77 -23.82
CA ASN A 591 19.96 -15.50 -24.00
C ASN A 591 19.14 -16.80 -23.90
N ILE A 592 18.07 -16.79 -23.11
CA ILE A 592 17.30 -18.01 -22.83
C ILE A 592 16.47 -18.50 -24.02
N TYR A 593 16.19 -17.64 -25.01
CA TYR A 593 15.42 -17.98 -26.19
C TYR A 593 16.33 -18.35 -27.37
N SER A 594 17.20 -17.43 -27.78
CA SER A 594 18.07 -17.63 -28.95
C SER A 594 19.25 -18.55 -28.67
N ARG A 595 19.57 -18.78 -27.39
CA ARG A 595 20.77 -19.50 -26.92
C ARG A 595 22.09 -18.86 -27.34
N HIS A 596 22.06 -17.64 -27.88
CA HIS A 596 23.26 -16.90 -28.24
C HIS A 596 24.04 -16.53 -26.97
N PRO A 597 25.35 -16.84 -26.89
CA PRO A 597 26.19 -16.41 -25.79
C PRO A 597 26.54 -14.93 -25.91
N ASP A 598 26.77 -14.27 -24.78
CA ASP A 598 27.34 -12.93 -24.71
C ASP A 598 28.28 -12.80 -23.50
N ILE A 599 29.02 -11.70 -23.42
CA ILE A 599 30.08 -11.49 -22.42
C ILE A 599 29.92 -10.11 -21.80
N ILE A 600 29.98 -10.06 -20.47
CA ILE A 600 30.13 -8.84 -19.69
C ILE A 600 31.58 -8.78 -19.20
N GLU A 601 32.36 -7.84 -19.73
CA GLU A 601 33.77 -7.70 -19.38
C GLU A 601 34.01 -6.82 -18.13
N LYS A 602 35.21 -6.96 -17.56
CA LYS A 602 35.72 -6.12 -16.46
C LYS A 602 34.75 -6.10 -15.27
N VAL A 603 34.35 -7.28 -14.84
CA VAL A 603 33.53 -7.51 -13.65
C VAL A 603 34.47 -7.81 -12.50
N ASP A 604 34.23 -7.15 -11.37
CA ASP A 604 34.99 -7.37 -10.13
C ASP A 604 34.19 -8.26 -9.16
N LEU A 605 32.86 -8.12 -9.18
CA LEU A 605 31.93 -8.78 -8.26
C LEU A 605 30.75 -9.40 -9.01
N LEU A 606 30.41 -10.64 -8.68
CA LEU A 606 29.15 -11.28 -9.04
C LEU A 606 28.32 -11.51 -7.77
N VAL A 607 27.17 -10.86 -7.70
CA VAL A 607 26.18 -11.05 -6.64
C VAL A 607 25.19 -12.12 -7.12
N ASN A 608 25.25 -13.31 -6.55
CA ASN A 608 24.46 -14.46 -6.97
C ASN A 608 23.22 -14.61 -6.09
N TRP A 609 22.03 -14.29 -6.62
CA TRP A 609 20.78 -14.44 -5.91
C TRP A 609 19.90 -15.53 -6.53
N GLN A 610 19.85 -16.69 -5.87
CA GLN A 610 19.10 -17.88 -6.30
C GLN A 610 17.84 -18.15 -5.46
N GLY A 611 17.48 -17.21 -4.58
CA GLY A 611 16.39 -17.41 -3.61
C GLY A 611 16.89 -17.93 -2.27
N ASN A 612 15.94 -18.27 -1.40
CA ASN A 612 16.20 -18.78 -0.06
C ASN A 612 15.67 -20.19 0.12
N ARG A 613 16.26 -20.94 1.04
CA ARG A 613 15.73 -22.18 1.62
C ARG A 613 15.40 -21.99 3.10
N ALA A 614 14.48 -22.77 3.63
CA ALA A 614 14.13 -22.77 5.05
C ALA A 614 15.38 -23.01 5.92
N ALA A 615 15.43 -22.36 7.09
CA ALA A 615 16.38 -22.66 8.15
C ALA A 615 15.71 -23.61 9.15
N ASP A 616 15.63 -24.89 8.80
CA ASP A 616 14.85 -25.94 9.46
C ASP A 616 15.72 -26.87 10.33
N GLU A 617 16.98 -26.49 10.61
CA GLU A 617 17.94 -27.38 11.27
C GLU A 617 17.56 -27.79 12.70
N LEU A 618 16.63 -27.05 13.33
CA LEU A 618 16.10 -27.35 14.66
C LEU A 618 14.76 -28.10 14.63
N GLU A 619 14.17 -28.34 13.46
CA GLU A 619 12.80 -28.86 13.35
C GLU A 619 12.62 -30.20 14.05
N ASP A 620 13.50 -31.17 13.77
CA ASP A 620 13.43 -32.51 14.38
C ASP A 620 13.54 -32.45 15.90
N ALA A 621 14.43 -31.60 16.43
CA ALA A 621 14.60 -31.41 17.86
C ALA A 621 13.38 -30.73 18.50
N VAL A 622 12.77 -29.75 17.83
CA VAL A 622 11.52 -29.12 18.26
C VAL A 622 10.39 -30.15 18.29
N ARG A 623 10.24 -30.97 17.26
CA ARG A 623 9.24 -32.05 17.20
C ARG A 623 9.45 -33.11 18.28
N ALA A 624 10.70 -33.45 18.59
CA ALA A 624 11.04 -34.43 19.61
C ALA A 624 10.99 -33.88 21.05
N SER A 625 10.82 -32.57 21.25
CA SER A 625 10.98 -31.90 22.55
C SER A 625 9.95 -32.25 23.62
N GLY A 626 8.85 -32.92 23.26
CA GLY A 626 7.71 -33.21 24.13
C GLY A 626 6.88 -31.98 24.55
N LYS A 627 7.22 -30.79 24.04
CA LYS A 627 6.53 -29.52 24.33
C LYS A 627 5.39 -29.27 23.34
N ARG A 628 4.54 -28.30 23.63
CA ARG A 628 3.61 -27.77 22.62
C ARG A 628 4.41 -27.00 21.57
N ILE A 629 4.17 -27.24 20.28
CA ILE A 629 4.99 -26.63 19.22
C ILE A 629 4.16 -25.89 18.19
N ALA A 630 4.76 -24.83 17.62
CA ALA A 630 4.30 -24.16 16.43
C ALA A 630 5.49 -23.72 15.57
N PHE A 631 5.27 -23.60 14.26
CA PHE A 631 6.26 -23.14 13.29
C PHE A 631 5.69 -21.94 12.54
N ALA A 632 6.49 -20.90 12.32
CA ALA A 632 6.00 -19.68 11.67
C ALA A 632 7.06 -18.97 10.83
N GLY A 633 6.62 -18.44 9.68
CA GLY A 633 7.45 -17.66 8.78
C GLY A 633 8.34 -18.51 7.88
N ASP A 634 9.48 -17.96 7.51
CA ASP A 634 10.30 -18.50 6.42
C ASP A 634 10.97 -19.84 6.77
N CYS A 635 10.96 -20.27 8.05
CA CYS A 635 11.44 -21.59 8.44
C CYS A 635 10.52 -22.72 7.98
N MET A 636 9.27 -22.41 7.61
CA MET A 636 8.38 -23.37 6.97
C MET A 636 8.51 -23.31 5.46
N ALA A 637 8.48 -22.09 4.92
CA ALA A 637 8.56 -21.82 3.49
C ALA A 637 8.91 -20.34 3.28
N PRO A 638 10.10 -20.02 2.73
CA PRO A 638 10.52 -18.65 2.48
C PRO A 638 9.55 -17.90 1.57
N ARG A 639 8.96 -16.81 2.09
CA ARG A 639 7.92 -16.04 1.40
C ARG A 639 8.12 -14.53 1.64
N THR A 640 7.10 -13.82 2.12
CA THR A 640 7.11 -12.36 2.28
C THR A 640 6.98 -11.98 3.75
N VAL A 641 7.52 -10.82 4.11
CA VAL A 641 7.46 -10.28 5.49
C VAL A 641 6.02 -10.22 6.02
N GLN A 642 5.07 -9.84 5.17
CA GLN A 642 3.64 -9.80 5.51
C GLN A 642 3.13 -11.17 5.98
N LEU A 643 3.50 -12.25 5.26
CA LEU A 643 3.10 -13.61 5.62
C LEU A 643 3.82 -14.09 6.88
N ALA A 644 5.12 -13.80 7.01
CA ALA A 644 5.89 -14.15 8.19
C ALA A 644 5.29 -13.54 9.48
N ILE A 645 4.93 -12.25 9.45
CA ILE A 645 4.25 -11.58 10.58
C ILE A 645 2.89 -12.22 10.86
N ALA A 646 2.09 -12.47 9.81
CA ALA A 646 0.78 -13.08 9.99
C ALA A 646 0.85 -14.49 10.58
N GLU A 647 1.80 -15.32 10.13
CA GLU A 647 2.04 -16.66 10.65
C GLU A 647 2.54 -16.63 12.09
N GLY A 648 3.42 -15.69 12.44
CA GLY A 648 3.86 -15.49 13.82
C GLY A 648 2.68 -15.20 14.74
N ALA A 649 1.79 -14.29 14.33
CA ALA A 649 0.57 -13.99 15.08
C ALA A 649 -0.38 -15.19 15.20
N MET A 650 -0.56 -15.96 14.12
CA MET A 650 -1.43 -17.14 14.12
C MET A 650 -0.87 -18.26 14.99
N ALA A 651 0.44 -18.51 14.95
CA ALA A 651 1.11 -19.47 15.83
C ALA A 651 0.91 -19.11 17.30
N ALA A 652 1.07 -17.83 17.66
CA ALA A 652 0.85 -17.35 19.01
C ALA A 652 -0.62 -17.41 19.44
N ARG A 653 -1.58 -17.17 18.53
CA ARG A 653 -3.02 -17.38 18.79
C ARG A 653 -3.38 -18.86 18.99
N ALA A 654 -2.61 -19.78 18.41
CA ALA A 654 -2.84 -21.21 18.51
C ALA A 654 -2.18 -21.86 19.74
N ILE A 655 -1.32 -21.14 20.47
CA ILE A 655 -0.78 -21.50 21.79
C ILE A 655 -1.71 -20.93 22.84
#